data_AF-M5BL85-F1
#
_entry.id   AF-M5BL85-F1
#
_cell.length_a   1.000
_cell.length_b   1.000
_cell.length_c   1.000
_cell.angle_alpha   90.00
_cell.angle_beta   90.00
_cell.angle_gamma   90.00
#
_symmetry.space_group_name_H-M   'P 1'
#
loop_
_entity.id
_entity.type
_entity.pdbx_description
1 polymer ?
#
loop_
_entity_poly.entity_id
_entity_poly.type
_entity_poly.pdbx_seq_one_letter_code
_entity_poly.pdbx_strand_id
1 'polypeptide(L)'
;MSMKSINRFLYGPTPEEKVRGWQQKLRTEQRQLDKEIRQLDTATAKARTTLKQLASKGDVKSARILAKEVVRSNKQKDRLHVSKARLGSIGVQLQHQMAMIKVTGSLQKSTEIMKLSNSLVKLPQISAAMREMSMEMTKAGIMEEMLDDTLEGLDEDEELEEEADEEVEKVLFELTDGKLGQAGKVGGELPSTEDAEEEDEQDREMERTIMDIDELFKGSKVTLSGNKRKMAANPTPEMLKRMKVNSESTPASNSSSGPTKPVSRPVTVRDEEEEEAAQNFAPGGDADYFAEEDDEGRFFGGGLTDEQKQILNIFDRAGGEGAQDEEASDLNAVGIRRLLSKLEKAVAKNQDHRSKYPNAPEKFIDSEADLDAAIKALLPLAQAPTIAYPELIKSGATALLVGLLSHENMDIVIDVVEVIHEFTDEDVGGEDEDNDEDEEDEEGQVIRKSEDALKDLIDSLVTSQTLELLVQNLSRMDEKEETDRQGVFHTLGIFENVLASRPILAETLVSTTTIVRWLLNRIIQKEHDDNRGYAAEVLSILVQSSRSNRLVLAKEDGIDIILRALNAFRNRDPAGPDETEFMENVFDALCSSLAEPEIRERFQQAEGVDLMVLIMKENRASKSRAIKVLDYALSGPLGAANCTTFVEAVGLKPLFSAFMGKSSKKSKSGTAMPASEDIGHILGVISSLFANLDSDSPPRIRVLAKFVEAEYEKIDRLVELREQAESRLKITDREINVEKKELLSAGEDIAGMEDLFLLRRLDGGLFTLQTIDVLLAWVIMEDDGIKQHVEMLFGRRGKTIKDIEKVLRGYLDNIGEVDAEDETPEAMASAAQRTILGGLIGFVEGC
;
A
#
# COMPACT_ATOMS: atom_id res chain seq x y z
N MET A 1 3.31 -28.68 -28.94
CA MET A 1 4.28 -27.77 -28.28
C MET A 1 4.57 -26.62 -29.22
N SER A 2 4.67 -25.39 -28.68
CA SER A 2 5.05 -24.20 -29.45
C SER A 2 6.59 -24.06 -29.47
N MET A 3 7.14 -23.23 -30.36
CA MET A 3 8.56 -22.84 -30.25
C MET A 3 8.87 -22.19 -28.89
N LYS A 4 7.90 -21.47 -28.29
CA LYS A 4 8.05 -20.94 -26.93
C LYS A 4 8.27 -22.04 -25.88
N SER A 5 7.48 -23.11 -25.94
CA SER A 5 7.59 -24.27 -25.03
C SER A 5 8.95 -24.97 -25.11
N ILE A 6 9.56 -25.00 -26.30
CA ILE A 6 10.86 -25.68 -26.51
C ILE A 6 12.03 -24.82 -26.00
N ASN A 7 11.93 -23.49 -26.09
CA ASN A 7 12.92 -22.60 -25.48
C ASN A 7 12.84 -22.61 -23.95
N ARG A 8 11.63 -22.57 -23.36
CA ARG A 8 11.46 -22.49 -21.90
C ARG A 8 12.06 -23.72 -21.19
N PHE A 9 11.77 -24.92 -21.69
CA PHE A 9 12.35 -26.19 -21.20
C PHE A 9 13.90 -26.30 -21.30
N LEU A 10 14.57 -25.45 -22.10
CA LEU A 10 16.03 -25.49 -22.27
C LEU A 10 16.79 -24.37 -21.54
N TYR A 11 16.10 -23.32 -21.08
CA TYR A 11 16.73 -22.10 -20.55
C TYR A 11 16.06 -21.50 -19.31
N GLY A 12 14.92 -22.04 -18.86
CA GLY A 12 14.10 -21.49 -17.76
C GLY A 12 13.27 -20.27 -18.18
N PRO A 13 12.50 -19.67 -17.26
CA PRO A 13 11.69 -18.49 -17.51
C PRO A 13 12.56 -17.27 -17.74
N THR A 14 12.02 -16.35 -18.53
CA THR A 14 12.75 -15.17 -18.99
C THR A 14 13.10 -14.24 -17.82
N PRO A 15 14.12 -13.36 -17.95
CA PRO A 15 14.44 -12.42 -16.89
C PRO A 15 13.27 -11.44 -16.61
N GLU A 16 12.42 -11.19 -17.62
CA GLU A 16 11.14 -10.48 -17.51
C GLU A 16 10.12 -11.20 -16.62
N GLU A 17 10.07 -12.53 -16.66
CA GLU A 17 9.16 -13.33 -15.84
C GLU A 17 9.67 -13.41 -14.39
N LYS A 18 11.00 -13.54 -14.20
CA LYS A 18 11.62 -13.55 -12.87
C LYS A 18 11.43 -12.24 -12.11
N VAL A 19 11.58 -11.09 -12.78
CA VAL A 19 11.30 -9.79 -12.12
C VAL A 19 9.81 -9.58 -11.84
N ARG A 20 8.88 -10.11 -12.67
CA ARG A 20 7.45 -10.11 -12.31
C ARG A 20 7.20 -10.92 -11.04
N GLY A 21 7.76 -12.14 -10.95
CA GLY A 21 7.66 -13.00 -9.77
C GLY A 21 8.19 -12.32 -8.50
N TRP A 22 9.35 -11.66 -8.54
CA TRP A 22 9.86 -10.92 -7.38
C TRP A 22 9.02 -9.68 -7.03
N GLN A 23 8.50 -8.94 -8.02
CA GLN A 23 7.58 -7.83 -7.75
C GLN A 23 6.27 -8.32 -7.12
N GLN A 24 5.78 -9.50 -7.51
CA GLN A 24 4.61 -10.14 -6.90
C GLN A 24 4.93 -10.59 -5.46
N LYS A 25 5.99 -11.39 -5.24
CA LYS A 25 6.45 -11.78 -3.89
C LYS A 25 6.60 -10.57 -2.96
N LEU A 26 7.16 -9.43 -3.45
CA LEU A 26 7.26 -8.19 -2.66
C LEU A 26 5.91 -7.56 -2.31
N ARG A 27 4.92 -7.56 -3.23
CA ARG A 27 3.58 -7.04 -2.96
C ARG A 27 2.86 -7.88 -1.90
N THR A 28 2.96 -9.20 -1.99
CA THR A 28 2.42 -10.14 -0.98
C THR A 28 3.02 -9.88 0.39
N GLU A 29 4.36 -9.74 0.48
CA GLU A 29 5.05 -9.36 1.73
C GLU A 29 4.61 -7.99 2.27
N GLN A 30 4.38 -6.99 1.40
CA GLN A 30 3.84 -5.68 1.83
C GLN A 30 2.41 -5.79 2.38
N ARG A 31 1.53 -6.55 1.71
CA ARG A 31 0.14 -6.80 2.14
C ARG A 31 0.10 -7.59 3.46
N GLN A 32 1.02 -8.54 3.66
CA GLN A 32 1.19 -9.24 4.94
C GLN A 32 1.68 -8.31 6.06
N LEU A 33 2.60 -7.38 5.80
CA LEU A 33 2.94 -6.33 6.78
C LEU A 33 1.75 -5.44 7.13
N ASP A 34 0.91 -5.06 6.16
CA ASP A 34 -0.32 -4.29 6.42
C ASP A 34 -1.33 -5.08 7.28
N LYS A 35 -1.42 -6.40 7.08
CA LYS A 35 -2.24 -7.33 7.89
C LYS A 35 -1.74 -7.36 9.34
N GLU A 36 -0.42 -7.43 9.56
CA GLU A 36 0.18 -7.31 10.91
C GLU A 36 -0.03 -5.92 11.54
N ILE A 37 0.08 -4.83 10.77
CA ILE A 37 -0.17 -3.46 11.25
C ILE A 37 -1.63 -3.31 11.69
N ARG A 38 -2.61 -3.75 10.88
CA ARG A 38 -4.04 -3.72 11.23
C ARG A 38 -4.37 -4.54 12.48
N GLN A 39 -3.71 -5.69 12.67
CA GLN A 39 -3.83 -6.50 13.89
C GLN A 39 -3.26 -5.77 15.12
N LEU A 40 -2.07 -5.16 14.99
CA LEU A 40 -1.46 -4.36 16.06
C LEU A 40 -2.28 -3.12 16.42
N ASP A 41 -2.87 -2.41 15.45
CA ASP A 41 -3.77 -1.29 15.71
C ASP A 41 -5.03 -1.74 16.47
N THR A 42 -5.63 -2.87 16.07
CA THR A 42 -6.80 -3.45 16.74
C THR A 42 -6.47 -3.85 18.19
N ALA A 43 -5.32 -4.48 18.42
CA ALA A 43 -4.83 -4.81 19.76
C ALA A 43 -4.55 -3.55 20.60
N THR A 44 -3.90 -2.56 19.98
CA THR A 44 -3.55 -1.27 20.61
C THR A 44 -4.81 -0.46 20.96
N ALA A 45 -5.85 -0.47 20.13
CA ALA A 45 -7.13 0.20 20.39
C ALA A 45 -7.86 -0.44 21.60
N LYS A 46 -7.87 -1.78 21.68
CA LYS A 46 -8.39 -2.51 22.85
C LYS A 46 -7.59 -2.16 24.12
N ALA A 47 -6.25 -2.22 24.06
CA ALA A 47 -5.37 -1.90 25.19
C ALA A 47 -5.50 -0.43 25.65
N ARG A 48 -5.64 0.54 24.73
CA ARG A 48 -5.91 1.95 25.07
C ARG A 48 -7.29 2.15 25.72
N THR A 49 -8.26 1.28 25.45
CA THR A 49 -9.61 1.31 26.03
C THR A 49 -9.62 0.73 27.45
N THR A 50 -9.01 -0.44 27.67
CA THR A 50 -8.87 -1.03 29.01
C THR A 50 -7.96 -0.20 29.92
N LEU A 51 -6.90 0.41 29.39
CA LEU A 51 -6.07 1.40 30.12
C LEU A 51 -6.90 2.57 30.65
N LYS A 52 -7.83 3.12 29.84
CA LYS A 52 -8.75 4.18 30.27
C LYS A 52 -9.72 3.72 31.36
N GLN A 53 -10.22 2.48 31.27
CA GLN A 53 -11.09 1.89 32.30
C GLN A 53 -10.34 1.69 33.62
N LEU A 54 -9.16 1.07 33.59
CA LEU A 54 -8.29 0.86 34.76
C LEU A 54 -7.85 2.18 35.41
N ALA A 55 -7.53 3.19 34.60
CA ALA A 55 -7.25 4.53 35.09
C ALA A 55 -8.46 5.20 35.77
N SER A 56 -9.69 4.86 35.36
CA SER A 56 -10.91 5.32 36.02
C SER A 56 -11.24 4.55 37.31
N LYS A 57 -10.90 3.25 37.38
CA LYS A 57 -10.95 2.42 38.60
C LYS A 57 -9.83 2.75 39.61
N GLY A 58 -8.75 3.40 39.15
CA GLY A 58 -7.63 3.84 39.97
C GLY A 58 -6.47 2.84 40.11
N ASP A 59 -6.48 1.73 39.36
CA ASP A 59 -5.36 0.78 39.38
C ASP A 59 -4.17 1.29 38.54
N VAL A 60 -3.29 2.01 39.24
CA VAL A 60 -2.02 2.53 38.71
C VAL A 60 -1.09 1.42 38.20
N LYS A 61 -1.17 0.19 38.72
CA LYS A 61 -0.25 -0.89 38.34
C LYS A 61 -0.64 -1.47 36.98
N SER A 62 -1.86 -1.96 36.82
CA SER A 62 -2.30 -2.58 35.57
C SER A 62 -2.39 -1.55 34.44
N ALA A 63 -2.78 -0.31 34.74
CA ALA A 63 -2.72 0.79 33.78
C ALA A 63 -1.27 1.07 33.29
N ARG A 64 -0.26 0.99 34.17
CA ARG A 64 1.15 1.15 33.77
C ARG A 64 1.69 -0.05 32.98
N ILE A 65 1.21 -1.28 33.24
CA ILE A 65 1.57 -2.47 32.46
C ILE A 65 1.03 -2.35 31.02
N LEU A 66 -0.27 -2.01 30.87
CA LEU A 66 -0.85 -1.78 29.54
C LEU A 66 -0.25 -0.56 28.82
N ALA A 67 0.16 0.48 29.56
CA ALA A 67 0.86 1.62 28.97
C ALA A 67 2.24 1.21 28.38
N LYS A 68 2.98 0.33 29.07
CA LYS A 68 4.23 -0.26 28.54
C LYS A 68 3.98 -1.03 27.25
N GLU A 69 2.95 -1.87 27.20
CA GLU A 69 2.65 -2.63 25.99
C GLU A 69 2.18 -1.72 24.85
N VAL A 70 1.31 -0.72 25.10
CA VAL A 70 0.91 0.26 24.07
C VAL A 70 2.10 1.03 23.47
N VAL A 71 3.09 1.44 24.27
CA VAL A 71 4.32 2.07 23.77
C VAL A 71 5.14 1.09 22.90
N ARG A 72 5.23 -0.17 23.32
CA ARG A 72 5.91 -1.24 22.58
C ARG A 72 5.21 -1.57 21.26
N SER A 73 3.88 -1.62 21.23
CA SER A 73 3.07 -1.84 20.02
C SER A 73 3.26 -0.70 19.02
N ASN A 74 3.28 0.56 19.50
CA ASN A 74 3.60 1.71 18.65
C ASN A 74 5.01 1.58 18.02
N LYS A 75 6.05 1.32 18.83
CA LYS A 75 7.43 1.13 18.34
C LYS A 75 7.57 -0.08 17.40
N GLN A 76 6.74 -1.12 17.57
CA GLN A 76 6.65 -2.25 16.63
C GLN A 76 6.00 -1.83 15.31
N LYS A 77 4.87 -1.11 15.34
CA LYS A 77 4.20 -0.56 14.15
C LYS A 77 5.13 0.35 13.34
N ASP A 78 5.90 1.22 13.99
CA ASP A 78 6.90 2.07 13.32
C ASP A 78 7.97 1.23 12.59
N ARG A 79 8.48 0.16 13.22
CA ARG A 79 9.43 -0.79 12.60
C ARG A 79 8.82 -1.51 11.39
N LEU A 80 7.52 -1.83 11.40
CA LEU A 80 6.82 -2.44 10.26
C LEU A 80 6.60 -1.42 9.12
N HIS A 81 6.18 -0.18 9.38
CA HIS A 81 6.05 0.86 8.36
C HIS A 81 7.39 1.16 7.66
N VAL A 82 8.48 1.30 8.43
CA VAL A 82 9.83 1.48 7.86
C VAL A 82 10.23 0.28 6.98
N SER A 83 9.74 -0.92 7.29
CA SER A 83 9.99 -2.13 6.50
C SER A 83 9.14 -2.18 5.23
N LYS A 84 7.84 -1.81 5.29
CA LYS A 84 6.96 -1.65 4.12
C LYS A 84 7.51 -0.62 3.12
N ALA A 85 8.03 0.51 3.60
CA ALA A 85 8.64 1.54 2.77
C ALA A 85 9.93 1.05 2.06
N ARG A 86 10.74 0.23 2.75
CA ARG A 86 11.92 -0.42 2.17
C ARG A 86 11.55 -1.49 1.14
N LEU A 87 10.54 -2.33 1.39
CA LEU A 87 10.00 -3.28 0.41
C LEU A 87 9.53 -2.55 -0.86
N GLY A 88 8.77 -1.45 -0.70
CA GLY A 88 8.34 -0.61 -1.82
C GLY A 88 9.50 0.00 -2.59
N SER A 89 10.57 0.41 -1.90
CA SER A 89 11.81 0.88 -2.53
C SER A 89 12.49 -0.21 -3.39
N ILE A 90 12.50 -1.47 -2.93
CA ILE A 90 12.97 -2.61 -3.76
C ILE A 90 11.98 -2.85 -4.91
N GLY A 91 10.67 -2.77 -4.69
CA GLY A 91 9.64 -2.95 -5.72
C GLY A 91 9.78 -1.95 -6.88
N VAL A 92 10.10 -0.68 -6.57
CA VAL A 92 10.43 0.36 -7.56
C VAL A 92 11.77 0.08 -8.26
N GLN A 93 12.80 -0.36 -7.54
CA GLN A 93 14.08 -0.74 -8.16
C GLN A 93 13.96 -1.98 -9.05
N LEU A 94 13.06 -2.91 -8.74
CA LEU A 94 12.69 -4.01 -9.62
C LEU A 94 11.82 -3.55 -10.78
N GLN A 95 10.96 -2.53 -10.62
CA GLN A 95 10.27 -1.91 -11.75
C GLN A 95 11.25 -1.22 -12.71
N HIS A 96 12.33 -0.65 -12.18
CA HIS A 96 13.46 -0.16 -12.99
C HIS A 96 14.22 -1.32 -13.66
N GLN A 97 14.49 -2.44 -12.96
CA GLN A 97 15.05 -3.63 -13.62
C GLN A 97 14.11 -4.21 -14.70
N MET A 98 12.79 -4.22 -14.48
CA MET A 98 11.77 -4.63 -15.44
C MET A 98 11.80 -3.77 -16.70
N ALA A 99 11.87 -2.45 -16.51
CA ALA A 99 12.09 -1.50 -17.60
C ALA A 99 13.40 -1.83 -18.32
N MET A 100 14.48 -2.15 -17.60
CA MET A 100 15.78 -2.53 -18.16
C MET A 100 15.77 -3.84 -18.97
N ILE A 101 15.31 -5.02 -18.48
CA ILE A 101 15.44 -6.23 -19.33
C ILE A 101 14.53 -6.20 -20.56
N LYS A 102 13.40 -5.50 -20.51
CA LYS A 102 12.54 -5.25 -21.69
C LYS A 102 13.30 -4.58 -22.84
N VAL A 103 14.46 -3.99 -22.53
CA VAL A 103 15.20 -3.14 -23.46
C VAL A 103 16.66 -3.55 -23.65
N THR A 104 17.40 -3.97 -22.61
CA THR A 104 18.75 -4.55 -22.71
C THR A 104 18.76 -6.07 -22.84
N GLY A 105 17.60 -6.73 -22.79
CA GLY A 105 17.46 -8.20 -22.85
C GLY A 105 18.05 -8.95 -21.65
N SER A 106 18.59 -8.24 -20.66
CA SER A 106 19.49 -8.75 -19.63
C SER A 106 19.32 -8.00 -18.30
N LEU A 107 19.59 -8.71 -17.19
CA LEU A 107 19.56 -8.14 -15.84
C LEU A 107 20.85 -7.42 -15.48
N GLN A 108 20.76 -6.39 -14.66
CA GLN A 108 21.92 -5.61 -14.21
C GLN A 108 22.08 -5.63 -12.69
N LYS A 109 23.34 -5.56 -12.24
CA LYS A 109 23.68 -5.53 -10.82
C LYS A 109 23.18 -4.24 -10.15
N SER A 110 22.43 -4.38 -9.05
CA SER A 110 21.98 -3.25 -8.22
C SER A 110 22.55 -3.33 -6.81
N THR A 111 23.46 -2.40 -6.50
CA THR A 111 24.01 -2.26 -5.12
C THR A 111 23.01 -1.63 -4.15
N GLU A 112 21.88 -1.09 -4.64
CA GLU A 112 20.84 -0.52 -3.79
C GLU A 112 19.84 -1.59 -3.33
N ILE A 113 19.43 -2.50 -4.23
CA ILE A 113 18.63 -3.69 -3.89
C ILE A 113 19.36 -4.49 -2.80
N MET A 114 20.68 -4.69 -2.98
CA MET A 114 21.53 -5.38 -1.99
C MET A 114 21.53 -4.72 -0.61
N LYS A 115 21.60 -3.38 -0.54
CA LYS A 115 21.56 -2.64 0.74
C LYS A 115 20.19 -2.71 1.40
N LEU A 116 19.12 -2.52 0.62
CA LEU A 116 17.75 -2.59 1.13
C LEU A 116 17.42 -4.00 1.63
N SER A 117 17.73 -5.03 0.84
CA SER A 117 17.51 -6.43 1.22
C SER A 117 18.30 -6.81 2.48
N ASN A 118 19.60 -6.49 2.56
CA ASN A 118 20.41 -6.74 3.77
C ASN A 118 19.86 -6.03 5.03
N SER A 119 19.07 -4.96 4.87
CA SER A 119 18.38 -4.28 5.98
C SER A 119 17.05 -4.92 6.38
N LEU A 120 16.45 -5.74 5.50
CA LEU A 120 15.17 -6.42 5.70
C LEU A 120 15.32 -7.89 6.12
N VAL A 121 16.40 -8.56 5.68
CA VAL A 121 16.82 -9.90 6.17
C VAL A 121 16.96 -9.94 7.70
N LYS A 122 17.16 -8.78 8.35
CA LYS A 122 17.23 -8.64 9.81
C LYS A 122 15.86 -8.68 10.54
N LEU A 123 14.73 -8.49 9.86
CA LEU A 123 13.40 -8.61 10.50
C LEU A 123 12.94 -10.07 10.53
N PRO A 124 12.61 -10.67 11.70
CA PRO A 124 12.24 -12.08 11.80
C PRO A 124 11.13 -12.51 10.83
N GLN A 125 10.05 -11.73 10.73
CA GLN A 125 8.86 -12.02 9.91
C GLN A 125 9.22 -12.26 8.44
N ILE A 126 9.80 -11.25 7.78
CA ILE A 126 10.11 -11.25 6.35
C ILE A 126 11.48 -11.88 6.03
N SER A 127 12.25 -12.29 7.05
CA SER A 127 13.62 -12.78 6.88
C SER A 127 13.72 -14.01 5.99
N ALA A 128 12.67 -14.84 5.90
CA ALA A 128 12.66 -16.06 5.09
C ALA A 128 12.62 -15.70 3.59
N ALA A 129 11.52 -15.10 3.14
CA ALA A 129 11.34 -14.63 1.77
C ALA A 129 12.47 -13.69 1.32
N MET A 130 12.93 -12.76 2.17
CA MET A 130 14.06 -11.88 1.86
C MET A 130 15.37 -12.64 1.63
N ARG A 131 15.63 -13.77 2.31
CA ARG A 131 16.85 -14.58 2.08
C ARG A 131 16.75 -15.42 0.80
N GLU A 132 15.59 -16.02 0.57
CA GLU A 132 15.29 -16.78 -0.65
C GLU A 132 15.38 -15.89 -1.89
N MET A 133 14.62 -14.80 -1.92
CA MET A 133 14.64 -13.76 -2.96
C MET A 133 16.06 -13.21 -3.17
N SER A 134 16.86 -13.05 -2.10
CA SER A 134 18.27 -12.65 -2.21
C SER A 134 19.13 -13.71 -2.91
N MET A 135 18.92 -15.00 -2.64
CA MET A 135 19.63 -16.07 -3.35
C MET A 135 19.19 -16.14 -4.82
N GLU A 136 17.89 -16.00 -5.12
CA GLU A 136 17.36 -15.93 -6.49
C GLU A 136 17.97 -14.75 -7.27
N MET A 137 17.97 -13.54 -6.71
CA MET A 137 18.54 -12.34 -7.34
C MET A 137 20.06 -12.40 -7.50
N THR A 138 20.77 -13.08 -6.60
CA THR A 138 22.22 -13.34 -6.74
C THR A 138 22.46 -14.35 -7.87
N LYS A 139 21.71 -15.46 -7.90
CA LYS A 139 21.73 -16.51 -8.95
C LYS A 139 21.36 -15.95 -10.33
N ALA A 140 20.54 -14.90 -10.38
CA ALA A 140 20.16 -14.17 -11.59
C ALA A 140 21.08 -12.99 -11.97
N GLY A 141 22.13 -12.71 -11.18
CA GLY A 141 23.13 -11.67 -11.48
C GLY A 141 22.74 -10.23 -11.14
N ILE A 142 21.63 -10.01 -10.43
CA ILE A 142 21.19 -8.68 -9.94
C ILE A 142 21.95 -8.30 -8.66
N MET A 143 22.36 -9.27 -7.86
CA MET A 143 23.19 -9.04 -6.68
C MET A 143 24.56 -9.72 -6.82
N GLU A 144 25.52 -9.22 -6.04
CA GLU A 144 26.87 -9.77 -5.97
C GLU A 144 26.96 -10.80 -4.84
N GLU A 145 27.76 -11.85 -5.04
CA GLU A 145 27.91 -12.94 -4.08
C GLU A 145 28.44 -12.40 -2.74
N MET A 146 27.74 -12.72 -1.65
CA MET A 146 27.95 -12.07 -0.35
C MET A 146 29.35 -12.33 0.22
N LEU A 147 30.19 -11.29 0.23
CA LEU A 147 31.33 -11.21 1.14
C LEU A 147 30.81 -10.82 2.54
N ASP A 148 31.08 -11.69 3.51
CA ASP A 148 30.63 -11.60 4.91
C ASP A 148 31.45 -10.57 5.72
N ASP A 149 31.48 -9.33 5.25
CA ASP A 149 32.20 -8.19 5.84
C ASP A 149 31.23 -7.03 6.13
N THR A 150 30.30 -7.20 7.07
CA THR A 150 29.58 -6.07 7.71
C THR A 150 29.10 -6.37 9.13
N LEU A 151 30.03 -6.75 10.01
CA LEU A 151 29.79 -6.92 11.45
C LEU A 151 29.76 -5.55 12.18
N GLU A 152 28.89 -4.64 11.73
CA GLU A 152 28.57 -3.37 12.39
C GLU A 152 27.04 -3.27 12.58
N GLY A 153 26.60 -2.73 13.72
CA GLY A 153 25.19 -2.69 14.11
C GLY A 153 24.72 -3.91 14.92
N LEU A 154 25.43 -4.18 16.03
CA LEU A 154 24.96 -4.98 17.18
C LEU A 154 25.10 -4.11 18.45
N ASP A 155 24.24 -3.10 18.62
CA ASP A 155 24.15 -2.23 19.81
C ASP A 155 22.82 -1.42 19.86
N GLU A 156 21.71 -1.90 19.25
CA GLU A 156 20.42 -1.15 19.19
C GLU A 156 19.28 -1.74 20.07
N ASP A 157 19.50 -2.88 20.75
CA ASP A 157 18.48 -3.53 21.60
C ASP A 157 18.77 -3.45 23.12
N GLU A 158 19.86 -2.81 23.57
CA GLU A 158 20.16 -2.62 25.02
C GLU A 158 19.86 -1.20 25.58
N GLU A 159 19.64 -0.15 24.76
CA GLU A 159 19.26 1.20 25.25
C GLU A 159 17.74 1.39 25.49
N LEU A 160 16.89 0.41 25.13
CA LEU A 160 15.44 0.59 25.06
C LEU A 160 14.67 0.53 26.40
N GLU A 161 15.26 0.13 27.52
CA GLU A 161 14.54 0.07 28.81
C GLU A 161 14.42 1.43 29.54
N GLU A 162 15.40 2.33 29.43
CA GLU A 162 15.35 3.62 30.15
C GLU A 162 14.46 4.66 29.45
N GLU A 163 14.46 4.73 28.11
CA GLU A 163 13.61 5.68 27.36
C GLU A 163 12.12 5.32 27.43
N ALA A 164 11.80 4.03 27.58
CA ALA A 164 10.42 3.55 27.60
C ALA A 164 9.60 4.06 28.80
N ASP A 165 10.20 4.31 29.97
CA ASP A 165 9.44 4.76 31.16
C ASP A 165 8.95 6.22 31.04
N GLU A 166 9.69 7.10 30.35
CA GLU A 166 9.23 8.48 30.06
C GLU A 166 8.11 8.50 29.02
N GLU A 167 8.22 7.71 27.95
CA GLU A 167 7.15 7.55 26.96
C GLU A 167 5.88 6.93 27.57
N VAL A 168 6.04 5.98 28.50
CA VAL A 168 4.93 5.38 29.25
C VAL A 168 4.24 6.39 30.16
N GLU A 169 4.99 7.25 30.86
CA GLU A 169 4.38 8.31 31.68
C GLU A 169 3.66 9.35 30.81
N LYS A 170 4.21 9.68 29.63
CA LYS A 170 3.55 10.52 28.62
C LYS A 170 2.25 9.91 28.10
N VAL A 171 2.26 8.64 27.66
CA VAL A 171 1.06 7.94 27.16
C VAL A 171 0.01 7.78 28.27
N LEU A 172 0.43 7.51 29.51
CA LEU A 172 -0.46 7.46 30.67
C LEU A 172 -1.08 8.84 30.95
N PHE A 173 -0.33 9.93 30.81
CA PHE A 173 -0.84 11.29 30.97
C PHE A 173 -1.85 11.67 29.87
N GLU A 174 -1.50 11.43 28.60
CA GLU A 174 -2.31 11.73 27.42
C GLU A 174 -3.62 10.95 27.37
N LEU A 175 -3.63 9.66 27.77
CA LEU A 175 -4.83 8.83 27.74
C LEU A 175 -5.76 9.01 28.96
N THR A 176 -5.31 9.66 30.05
CA THR A 176 -6.05 9.73 31.33
C THR A 176 -6.40 11.15 31.80
N ASP A 177 -6.26 12.16 30.94
CA ASP A 177 -6.40 13.59 31.28
C ASP A 177 -5.54 14.02 32.48
N GLY A 178 -4.37 13.39 32.66
CA GLY A 178 -3.48 13.60 33.80
C GLY A 178 -4.03 13.13 35.17
N LYS A 179 -5.17 12.42 35.24
CA LYS A 179 -5.80 11.99 36.51
C LYS A 179 -4.89 11.10 37.36
N LEU A 180 -4.10 10.23 36.74
CA LEU A 180 -3.13 9.38 37.46
C LEU A 180 -1.84 10.14 37.84
N GLY A 181 -1.48 11.19 37.11
CA GLY A 181 -0.23 11.97 37.30
C GLY A 181 -0.14 12.79 38.58
N GLN A 182 -1.13 12.70 39.48
CA GLN A 182 -1.14 13.37 40.79
C GLN A 182 -1.48 12.42 41.96
N ALA A 183 -1.51 11.09 41.74
CA ALA A 183 -2.03 10.09 42.69
C ALA A 183 -1.11 9.78 43.90
N GLY A 184 -0.80 10.78 44.72
CA GLY A 184 -0.04 10.63 45.97
C GLY A 184 -0.89 10.24 47.19
N LYS A 185 -1.03 8.94 47.46
CA LYS A 185 -1.44 8.31 48.74
C LYS A 185 -2.58 8.96 49.60
N VAL A 186 -3.85 8.56 49.35
CA VAL A 186 -4.98 8.48 50.32
C VAL A 186 -5.95 7.36 49.83
N GLY A 187 -6.64 6.54 50.64
CA GLY A 187 -6.51 6.33 52.09
C GLY A 187 -7.66 5.60 52.84
N GLY A 188 -8.77 5.20 52.20
CA GLY A 188 -9.94 4.51 52.79
C GLY A 188 -10.99 4.23 51.69
N GLU A 189 -12.01 3.39 51.84
CA GLU A 189 -12.59 2.68 53.01
C GLU A 189 -12.95 1.21 52.60
N LEU A 190 -13.47 0.34 53.49
CA LEU A 190 -13.67 -1.10 53.22
C LEU A 190 -15.09 -1.47 52.73
N PRO A 191 -15.26 -2.28 51.66
CA PRO A 191 -16.56 -2.82 51.21
C PRO A 191 -17.17 -3.91 52.11
N SER A 192 -18.36 -4.37 51.75
CA SER A 192 -19.11 -5.46 52.41
C SER A 192 -18.68 -6.84 51.91
N THR A 193 -19.06 -7.90 52.63
CA THR A 193 -18.75 -9.29 52.23
C THR A 193 -19.56 -9.83 51.05
N GLU A 194 -20.56 -9.08 50.57
CA GLU A 194 -21.31 -9.41 49.34
C GLU A 194 -20.66 -8.72 48.13
N ASP A 195 -20.23 -7.46 48.27
CA ASP A 195 -19.43 -6.74 47.26
C ASP A 195 -18.13 -7.51 46.92
N ALA A 196 -17.50 -8.11 47.93
CA ALA A 196 -16.22 -8.80 47.79
C ALA A 196 -16.27 -10.05 46.89
N GLU A 197 -17.41 -10.74 46.74
CA GLU A 197 -17.52 -11.90 45.83
C GLU A 197 -17.78 -11.45 44.37
N GLU A 198 -18.42 -10.29 44.18
CA GLU A 198 -18.57 -9.65 42.85
C GLU A 198 -17.28 -8.94 42.40
N GLU A 199 -16.52 -8.32 43.30
CA GLU A 199 -15.17 -7.79 43.02
C GLU A 199 -14.21 -8.94 42.66
N ASP A 200 -14.18 -10.04 43.41
CA ASP A 200 -13.31 -11.20 43.12
C ASP A 200 -13.59 -11.82 41.74
N GLU A 201 -14.85 -11.91 41.29
CA GLU A 201 -15.18 -12.46 39.97
C GLU A 201 -14.93 -11.44 38.85
N GLN A 202 -15.20 -10.15 39.07
CA GLN A 202 -14.84 -9.07 38.13
C GLN A 202 -13.32 -8.92 37.95
N ASP A 203 -12.53 -9.07 39.02
CA ASP A 203 -11.08 -9.03 38.93
C ASP A 203 -10.52 -10.27 38.23
N ARG A 204 -11.13 -11.46 38.40
CA ARG A 204 -10.80 -12.66 37.60
C ARG A 204 -11.18 -12.50 36.12
N GLU A 205 -12.31 -11.88 35.82
CA GLU A 205 -12.72 -11.57 34.44
C GLU A 205 -11.78 -10.53 33.81
N MET A 206 -11.38 -9.52 34.59
CA MET A 206 -10.41 -8.50 34.16
C MET A 206 -9.00 -9.07 33.97
N GLU A 207 -8.53 -9.96 34.86
CA GLU A 207 -7.29 -10.73 34.65
C GLU A 207 -7.35 -11.58 33.38
N ARG A 208 -8.49 -12.23 33.07
CA ARG A 208 -8.69 -12.92 31.78
C ARG A 208 -8.59 -11.94 30.62
N THR A 209 -9.30 -10.82 30.61
CA THR A 209 -9.18 -9.86 29.49
C THR A 209 -7.77 -9.28 29.33
N ILE A 210 -6.99 -9.16 30.41
CA ILE A 210 -5.56 -8.78 30.35
C ILE A 210 -4.73 -9.91 29.72
N MET A 211 -4.99 -11.17 30.07
CA MET A 211 -4.37 -12.34 29.44
C MET A 211 -4.75 -12.45 27.95
N ASP A 212 -6.02 -12.26 27.59
CA ASP A 212 -6.52 -12.32 26.21
C ASP A 212 -5.89 -11.22 25.34
N ILE A 213 -5.67 -10.03 25.91
CA ILE A 213 -4.95 -8.92 25.26
C ILE A 213 -3.46 -9.27 25.09
N ASP A 214 -2.83 -9.84 26.12
CA ASP A 214 -1.43 -10.32 26.07
C ASP A 214 -1.28 -11.54 25.13
N GLU A 215 -2.32 -12.33 24.86
CA GLU A 215 -2.32 -13.33 23.78
C GLU A 215 -2.55 -12.69 22.40
N LEU A 216 -3.37 -11.64 22.28
CA LEU A 216 -3.53 -10.87 21.04
C LEU A 216 -2.19 -10.28 20.56
N PHE A 217 -1.35 -9.80 21.49
CA PHE A 217 0.00 -9.29 21.18
C PHE A 217 1.05 -10.40 20.91
N LYS A 218 0.71 -11.69 21.03
CA LYS A 218 1.60 -12.84 20.74
C LYS A 218 1.33 -13.51 19.39
N GLY A 219 0.53 -12.88 18.52
CA GLY A 219 0.26 -13.34 17.17
C GLY A 219 1.52 -13.71 16.37
N SER A 220 1.43 -14.80 15.61
CA SER A 220 2.46 -15.32 14.71
C SER A 220 3.87 -15.54 15.30
N LYS A 221 3.97 -16.38 16.34
CA LYS A 221 5.16 -17.24 16.48
C LYS A 221 4.93 -18.58 15.80
N VAL A 222 5.48 -18.73 14.60
CA VAL A 222 5.55 -20.02 13.87
C VAL A 222 6.07 -21.11 14.82
N THR A 223 5.28 -22.17 15.00
CA THR A 223 5.60 -23.27 15.91
C THR A 223 6.68 -24.18 15.32
N LEU A 224 7.94 -23.77 15.46
CA LEU A 224 9.11 -24.59 15.17
C LEU A 224 9.10 -25.87 16.02
N SER A 225 8.54 -26.95 15.46
CA SER A 225 8.49 -28.31 16.03
C SER A 225 9.88 -28.99 16.00
N GLY A 226 10.88 -28.30 16.53
CA GLY A 226 12.29 -28.69 16.55
C GLY A 226 12.65 -29.37 17.87
N ASN A 227 12.33 -30.66 18.00
CA ASN A 227 12.43 -31.46 19.24
C ASN A 227 13.89 -31.77 19.69
N LYS A 228 14.70 -30.72 19.91
CA LYS A 228 16.13 -30.79 20.29
C LYS A 228 16.30 -30.95 21.81
N ARG A 229 16.09 -32.18 22.30
CA ARG A 229 16.50 -32.58 23.66
C ARG A 229 18.00 -32.34 23.84
N LYS A 230 18.41 -31.79 24.99
CA LYS A 230 19.83 -31.66 25.37
C LYS A 230 20.52 -33.03 25.33
N MET A 231 21.42 -33.23 24.37
CA MET A 231 22.41 -34.30 24.39
C MET A 231 23.72 -33.76 24.96
N ALA A 232 24.32 -34.51 25.88
CA ALA A 232 25.63 -34.17 26.45
C ALA A 232 26.76 -34.39 25.42
N ALA A 233 27.94 -33.82 25.69
CA ALA A 233 29.09 -33.86 24.79
C ALA A 233 29.49 -35.30 24.39
N ASN A 234 29.85 -35.49 23.12
CA ASN A 234 30.31 -36.77 22.60
C ASN A 234 31.58 -37.27 23.34
N PRO A 235 31.64 -38.55 23.75
CA PRO A 235 32.81 -39.10 24.43
C PRO A 235 34.00 -39.29 23.48
N THR A 236 35.19 -39.37 24.06
CA THR A 236 36.47 -39.33 23.35
C THR A 236 36.82 -40.64 22.59
N PRO A 237 37.77 -40.59 21.62
CA PRO A 237 37.98 -41.66 20.62
C PRO A 237 38.38 -43.07 21.11
N GLU A 238 38.56 -43.30 22.41
CA GLU A 238 38.78 -44.67 22.93
C GLU A 238 37.48 -45.50 22.96
N MET A 239 36.32 -44.88 23.18
CA MET A 239 35.04 -45.62 23.29
C MET A 239 34.60 -46.20 21.94
N LEU A 240 34.91 -45.53 20.83
CA LEU A 240 34.67 -46.00 19.46
C LEU A 240 35.48 -47.25 19.06
N LYS A 241 36.40 -47.72 19.91
CA LYS A 241 37.30 -48.85 19.60
C LYS A 241 36.83 -50.21 20.13
N ARG A 242 35.64 -50.30 20.75
CA ARG A 242 35.12 -51.54 21.37
C ARG A 242 33.84 -52.13 20.76
N MET A 243 33.19 -51.45 19.80
CA MET A 243 31.99 -51.97 19.13
C MET A 243 32.16 -51.96 17.61
N LYS A 244 32.64 -53.10 17.08
CA LYS A 244 32.63 -53.48 15.67
C LYS A 244 32.57 -55.00 15.58
N VAL A 245 32.04 -55.55 14.47
CA VAL A 245 31.92 -56.98 14.09
C VAL A 245 30.49 -57.59 14.24
N ASN A 246 29.88 -57.79 13.07
CA ASN A 246 28.97 -58.87 12.61
C ASN A 246 27.52 -59.04 13.14
N SER A 247 26.56 -58.55 12.33
CA SER A 247 25.68 -59.33 11.43
C SER A 247 25.06 -60.71 11.81
N GLU A 248 23.78 -60.84 11.43
CA GLU A 248 23.03 -62.02 10.95
C GLU A 248 22.30 -63.01 11.90
N SER A 249 21.01 -63.20 11.56
CA SER A 249 20.18 -64.43 11.65
C SER A 249 19.57 -64.91 12.99
N THR A 250 18.27 -65.18 12.90
CA THR A 250 17.42 -66.09 13.70
C THR A 250 17.78 -67.57 13.42
N PRO A 251 17.46 -68.58 14.29
CA PRO A 251 16.13 -68.83 14.86
C PRO A 251 16.09 -69.41 16.29
N ALA A 252 14.92 -69.95 16.69
CA ALA A 252 14.56 -70.30 18.07
C ALA A 252 14.80 -71.77 18.48
N SER A 253 14.89 -72.06 19.79
CA SER A 253 13.94 -72.93 20.54
C SER A 253 14.47 -73.50 21.88
N ASN A 254 13.55 -73.60 22.85
CA ASN A 254 13.39 -74.63 23.91
C ASN A 254 14.52 -75.10 24.85
N SER A 255 14.24 -74.92 26.16
CA SER A 255 14.31 -75.95 27.25
C SER A 255 15.68 -76.37 27.82
N SER A 256 15.84 -76.79 29.10
CA SER A 256 14.96 -76.78 30.29
C SER A 256 15.75 -77.03 31.60
N SER A 257 15.15 -76.66 32.75
CA SER A 257 15.54 -77.01 34.14
C SER A 257 16.92 -76.51 34.65
N GLY A 258 17.13 -76.18 35.93
CA GLY A 258 16.31 -76.25 37.15
C GLY A 258 17.15 -76.76 38.34
N PRO A 259 16.75 -76.60 39.62
CA PRO A 259 15.55 -75.96 40.17
C PRO A 259 15.90 -74.53 40.74
N THR A 260 15.35 -73.88 41.78
CA THR A 260 14.49 -74.31 42.91
C THR A 260 13.61 -73.19 43.51
N LYS A 261 12.58 -73.65 44.22
CA LYS A 261 11.59 -73.06 45.14
C LYS A 261 12.15 -72.32 46.39
N PRO A 262 11.31 -71.66 47.25
CA PRO A 262 9.82 -71.57 47.22
C PRO A 262 9.14 -70.20 47.57
N VAL A 263 7.95 -69.94 46.97
CA VAL A 263 6.67 -69.49 47.63
C VAL A 263 6.59 -68.07 48.26
N SER A 264 5.50 -67.27 48.21
CA SER A 264 4.22 -67.21 47.43
C SER A 264 3.40 -65.96 47.90
N ARG A 265 2.34 -65.43 47.26
CA ARG A 265 1.68 -65.63 45.96
C ARG A 265 0.84 -64.35 45.60
N PRO A 266 0.48 -64.07 44.33
CA PRO A 266 0.02 -62.73 43.89
C PRO A 266 -1.17 -62.75 42.89
N VAL A 267 -1.32 -61.71 42.04
CA VAL A 267 -1.77 -61.76 40.60
C VAL A 267 -3.28 -61.97 40.33
N THR A 268 -3.96 -61.43 39.30
CA THR A 268 -3.80 -60.28 38.33
C THR A 268 -5.17 -59.95 37.70
N VAL A 269 -5.25 -58.85 36.92
CA VAL A 269 -6.24 -58.61 35.84
C VAL A 269 -5.96 -59.51 34.60
N ARG A 270 -6.86 -59.49 33.60
CA ARG A 270 -6.88 -60.09 32.23
C ARG A 270 -8.00 -61.14 32.05
N ASP A 271 -8.71 -61.28 30.93
CA ASP A 271 -8.83 -60.50 29.67
C ASP A 271 -10.18 -60.92 28.98
N GLU A 272 -10.38 -60.56 27.70
CA GLU A 272 -11.30 -61.15 26.71
C GLU A 272 -12.71 -60.51 26.54
N GLU A 273 -13.34 -60.81 25.40
CA GLU A 273 -14.28 -59.96 24.63
C GLU A 273 -15.65 -60.66 24.37
N GLU A 274 -16.44 -60.12 23.43
CA GLU A 274 -17.63 -60.70 22.76
C GLU A 274 -18.98 -60.87 23.52
N GLU A 275 -19.90 -59.95 23.19
CA GLU A 275 -21.29 -60.15 22.70
C GLU A 275 -22.45 -60.82 23.51
N GLU A 276 -23.61 -60.13 23.38
CA GLU A 276 -25.02 -60.56 23.35
C GLU A 276 -25.83 -61.10 24.57
N ALA A 277 -27.11 -60.68 24.55
CA ALA A 277 -28.33 -61.44 24.92
C ALA A 277 -28.73 -61.70 26.40
N ALA A 278 -29.14 -60.61 27.08
CA ALA A 278 -30.49 -60.45 27.67
C ALA A 278 -30.99 -61.31 28.87
N GLN A 279 -32.15 -60.87 29.41
CA GLN A 279 -33.03 -61.54 30.41
C GLN A 279 -32.54 -61.52 31.89
N ASN A 280 -33.40 -61.34 32.92
CA ASN A 280 -34.80 -60.89 32.97
C ASN A 280 -35.25 -60.56 34.42
N PHE A 281 -36.19 -59.59 34.58
CA PHE A 281 -37.27 -59.57 35.61
C PHE A 281 -36.81 -59.46 37.11
N ALA A 282 -37.55 -58.92 38.10
CA ALA A 282 -38.94 -58.44 38.26
C ALA A 282 -39.05 -57.64 39.60
N PRO A 283 -40.24 -57.22 40.11
CA PRO A 283 -41.57 -57.12 39.47
C PRO A 283 -42.38 -55.82 39.77
N GLY A 284 -43.14 -55.35 38.77
CA GLY A 284 -44.41 -54.60 38.93
C GLY A 284 -44.33 -53.12 39.38
N GLY A 285 -45.32 -52.28 39.04
CA GLY A 285 -46.47 -52.49 38.15
C GLY A 285 -47.69 -51.66 38.57
N ASP A 286 -48.34 -50.98 37.60
CA ASP A 286 -49.56 -50.17 37.71
C ASP A 286 -49.44 -48.89 38.58
N ALA A 287 -50.08 -47.75 38.28
CA ALA A 287 -50.84 -47.33 37.08
C ALA A 287 -50.90 -45.77 36.98
N ASP A 288 -51.59 -45.27 35.95
CA ASP A 288 -51.65 -43.88 35.49
C ASP A 288 -52.42 -42.85 36.36
N TYR A 289 -52.21 -41.57 36.00
CA TYR A 289 -53.22 -40.49 35.83
C TYR A 289 -53.54 -39.49 36.98
N PHE A 290 -53.80 -38.24 36.54
CA PHE A 290 -54.12 -36.99 37.27
C PHE A 290 -53.00 -36.44 38.21
N ALA A 291 -52.61 -35.16 38.26
CA ALA A 291 -53.21 -33.82 37.99
C ALA A 291 -53.75 -33.10 39.24
N GLU A 292 -54.00 -31.79 39.12
CA GLU A 292 -54.17 -30.77 40.19
C GLU A 292 -52.81 -30.43 40.86
N GLU A 293 -52.21 -29.25 40.63
CA GLU A 293 -52.59 -27.88 41.06
C GLU A 293 -52.26 -27.59 42.54
N ASP A 294 -51.26 -26.74 42.76
CA ASP A 294 -51.20 -25.81 43.91
C ASP A 294 -50.44 -24.55 43.49
N ASP A 295 -50.80 -23.40 44.08
CA ASP A 295 -50.48 -22.05 43.55
C ASP A 295 -49.43 -21.29 44.42
N GLU A 296 -49.22 -20.00 44.15
CA GLU A 296 -48.48 -19.03 44.99
C GLU A 296 -46.95 -19.23 45.15
N GLY A 297 -46.22 -19.15 44.03
CA GLY A 297 -44.75 -19.20 44.02
C GLY A 297 -44.00 -17.97 44.59
N ARG A 298 -42.68 -18.15 44.76
CA ARG A 298 -41.62 -17.12 44.94
C ARG A 298 -40.35 -17.64 44.24
N PHE A 299 -39.85 -16.95 43.22
CA PHE A 299 -38.77 -15.96 43.31
C PHE A 299 -37.40 -16.66 43.53
N PHE A 300 -36.53 -16.86 42.52
CA PHE A 300 -36.40 -16.21 41.20
C PHE A 300 -36.54 -17.21 40.01
N GLY A 301 -36.81 -16.70 38.80
CA GLY A 301 -36.78 -17.51 37.56
C GLY A 301 -37.63 -16.95 36.42
N GLY A 302 -37.27 -15.80 35.84
CA GLY A 302 -37.99 -15.24 34.70
C GLY A 302 -37.68 -13.75 34.43
N GLY A 303 -36.67 -13.49 33.60
CA GLY A 303 -36.27 -12.13 33.20
C GLY A 303 -36.54 -11.77 31.73
N LEU A 304 -37.05 -12.71 30.92
CA LEU A 304 -37.35 -12.52 29.50
C LEU A 304 -38.82 -12.80 29.21
N THR A 305 -39.48 -11.92 28.44
CA THR A 305 -40.76 -12.20 27.78
C THR A 305 -40.58 -13.29 26.72
N ASP A 306 -41.68 -13.91 26.28
CA ASP A 306 -41.59 -14.96 25.25
C ASP A 306 -41.09 -14.41 23.90
N GLU A 307 -41.39 -13.14 23.58
CA GLU A 307 -40.80 -12.42 22.44
C GLU A 307 -39.27 -12.29 22.59
N GLN A 308 -38.78 -11.93 23.79
CA GLN A 308 -37.34 -11.84 24.07
C GLN A 308 -36.65 -13.21 24.02
N LYS A 309 -37.32 -14.30 24.46
CA LYS A 309 -36.81 -15.67 24.28
C LYS A 309 -36.77 -16.07 22.80
N GLN A 310 -37.73 -15.58 22.00
CA GLN A 310 -37.75 -15.82 20.56
C GLN A 310 -36.60 -15.10 19.86
N ILE A 311 -36.35 -13.82 20.22
CA ILE A 311 -35.17 -13.05 19.79
C ILE A 311 -33.87 -13.77 20.19
N LEU A 312 -33.78 -14.27 21.43
CA LEU A 312 -32.60 -15.02 21.89
C LEU A 312 -32.40 -16.32 21.09
N ASN A 313 -33.46 -17.10 20.84
CA ASN A 313 -33.39 -18.32 20.00
C ASN A 313 -33.12 -18.03 18.51
N ILE A 314 -33.27 -16.78 18.05
CA ILE A 314 -32.84 -16.33 16.72
C ILE A 314 -31.36 -15.95 16.76
N PHE A 315 -30.90 -15.26 17.81
CA PHE A 315 -29.48 -14.99 18.04
C PHE A 315 -28.65 -16.27 18.24
N ASP A 316 -29.12 -17.24 19.03
CA ASP A 316 -28.50 -18.55 19.23
C ASP A 316 -28.54 -19.45 17.98
N ARG A 317 -29.20 -18.99 16.90
CA ARG A 317 -29.18 -19.61 15.56
C ARG A 317 -28.36 -18.84 14.53
N ALA A 318 -28.14 -17.53 14.74
CA ALA A 318 -27.21 -16.71 13.98
C ALA A 318 -25.76 -16.89 14.50
N GLY A 319 -25.58 -17.09 15.79
CA GLY A 319 -24.34 -17.55 16.42
C GLY A 319 -24.05 -19.00 16.03
N GLY A 320 -23.15 -19.20 15.06
CA GLY A 320 -22.95 -20.46 14.35
C GLY A 320 -22.22 -21.58 15.11
N GLU A 321 -22.65 -21.98 16.30
CA GLU A 321 -22.12 -23.15 17.03
C GLU A 321 -22.83 -24.48 16.70
N GLY A 322 -23.88 -24.45 15.86
CA GLY A 322 -24.69 -25.63 15.49
C GLY A 322 -24.57 -26.13 14.05
N ALA A 323 -23.64 -25.57 13.25
CA ALA A 323 -23.54 -25.84 11.81
C ALA A 323 -22.10 -25.85 11.25
N GLN A 324 -21.10 -25.99 12.12
CA GLN A 324 -19.73 -26.37 11.70
C GLN A 324 -19.68 -27.90 11.49
N ASP A 325 -18.70 -28.38 10.73
CA ASP A 325 -18.52 -29.78 10.29
C ASP A 325 -19.61 -30.37 9.36
N GLU A 326 -19.59 -30.00 8.06
CA GLU A 326 -19.51 -30.98 6.93
C GLU A 326 -19.53 -30.34 5.51
N GLU A 327 -20.16 -29.18 5.26
CA GLU A 327 -20.18 -28.54 3.90
C GLU A 327 -18.92 -27.68 3.60
N ALA A 328 -17.72 -28.19 3.88
CA ALA A 328 -16.46 -27.49 3.60
C ALA A 328 -16.17 -27.37 2.09
N SER A 329 -16.32 -26.16 1.54
CA SER A 329 -15.63 -25.60 0.36
C SER A 329 -15.18 -26.56 -0.76
N ASP A 330 -16.08 -27.39 -1.26
CA ASP A 330 -15.88 -28.14 -2.49
C ASP A 330 -16.01 -27.18 -3.70
N LEU A 331 -14.97 -26.35 -3.93
CA LEU A 331 -14.87 -25.25 -4.92
C LEU A 331 -14.88 -25.71 -6.39
N ASN A 332 -15.50 -26.85 -6.66
CA ASN A 332 -15.77 -27.34 -8.00
C ASN A 332 -17.06 -26.72 -8.58
N ALA A 333 -17.23 -26.81 -9.89
CA ALA A 333 -18.35 -26.19 -10.60
C ALA A 333 -19.75 -26.69 -10.16
N VAL A 334 -19.87 -27.80 -9.43
CA VAL A 334 -21.16 -28.27 -8.86
C VAL A 334 -21.44 -27.57 -7.53
N GLY A 335 -20.45 -27.45 -6.64
CA GLY A 335 -20.55 -26.67 -5.40
C GLY A 335 -20.87 -25.21 -5.68
N ILE A 336 -20.14 -24.59 -6.60
CA ILE A 336 -20.34 -23.20 -7.03
C ILE A 336 -21.76 -22.97 -7.56
N ARG A 337 -22.23 -23.79 -8.53
CA ARG A 337 -23.61 -23.68 -9.02
C ARG A 337 -24.66 -23.91 -7.93
N ARG A 338 -24.37 -24.73 -6.90
CA ARG A 338 -25.25 -24.92 -5.74
C ARG A 338 -25.31 -23.68 -4.85
N LEU A 339 -24.19 -22.97 -4.62
CA LEU A 339 -24.15 -21.69 -3.89
C LEU A 339 -24.95 -20.61 -4.64
N LEU A 340 -24.72 -20.45 -5.94
CA LEU A 340 -25.48 -19.50 -6.78
C LEU A 340 -26.98 -19.85 -6.81
N SER A 341 -27.33 -21.15 -6.76
CA SER A 341 -28.71 -21.63 -6.59
C SER A 341 -29.28 -21.51 -5.16
N LYS A 342 -28.46 -21.21 -4.13
CA LYS A 342 -28.92 -20.81 -2.79
C LYS A 342 -29.26 -19.31 -2.84
N LEU A 343 -28.36 -18.47 -3.37
CA LEU A 343 -28.54 -17.02 -3.56
C LEU A 343 -29.83 -16.68 -4.32
N GLU A 344 -30.05 -17.25 -5.51
CA GLU A 344 -31.25 -16.99 -6.33
C GLU A 344 -32.56 -17.19 -5.54
N LYS A 345 -32.59 -18.24 -4.70
CA LYS A 345 -33.76 -18.56 -3.86
C LYS A 345 -33.89 -17.63 -2.66
N ALA A 346 -32.78 -17.20 -2.06
CA ALA A 346 -32.79 -16.22 -0.98
C ALA A 346 -33.33 -14.87 -1.46
N VAL A 347 -32.84 -14.38 -2.60
CA VAL A 347 -33.34 -13.14 -3.23
C VAL A 347 -34.83 -13.25 -3.57
N ALA A 348 -35.26 -14.34 -4.21
CA ALA A 348 -36.66 -14.55 -4.56
C ALA A 348 -37.57 -14.66 -3.31
N LYS A 349 -37.12 -15.33 -2.24
CA LYS A 349 -37.84 -15.42 -0.96
C LYS A 349 -37.96 -14.07 -0.28
N ASN A 350 -36.87 -13.31 -0.20
CA ASN A 350 -36.85 -11.96 0.38
C ASN A 350 -37.81 -11.03 -0.39
N GLN A 351 -37.68 -10.97 -1.72
CA GLN A 351 -38.51 -10.12 -2.56
C GLN A 351 -40.01 -10.48 -2.46
N ASP A 352 -40.35 -11.77 -2.43
CA ASP A 352 -41.71 -12.26 -2.19
C ASP A 352 -42.23 -11.81 -0.80
N HIS A 353 -41.42 -11.94 0.26
CA HIS A 353 -41.77 -11.50 1.61
C HIS A 353 -41.94 -9.97 1.71
N ARG A 354 -41.01 -9.15 1.17
CA ARG A 354 -41.14 -7.69 1.10
C ARG A 354 -42.41 -7.28 0.34
N SER A 355 -42.71 -7.94 -0.79
CA SER A 355 -43.92 -7.66 -1.58
C SER A 355 -45.23 -7.96 -0.85
N LYS A 356 -45.22 -8.98 0.04
CA LYS A 356 -46.38 -9.37 0.87
C LYS A 356 -46.54 -8.48 2.11
N TYR A 357 -45.44 -7.93 2.63
CA TYR A 357 -45.43 -7.15 3.88
C TYR A 357 -44.70 -5.79 3.77
N PRO A 358 -45.02 -4.88 2.81
CA PRO A 358 -44.21 -3.69 2.54
C PRO A 358 -44.06 -2.68 3.68
N ASN A 359 -44.89 -2.78 4.74
CA ASN A 359 -44.90 -1.88 5.89
C ASN A 359 -44.71 -2.62 7.23
N ALA A 360 -44.07 -3.80 7.23
CA ALA A 360 -43.84 -4.59 8.45
C ALA A 360 -42.47 -5.34 8.38
N PRO A 361 -41.35 -4.64 8.65
CA PRO A 361 -39.99 -5.18 8.52
C PRO A 361 -39.78 -6.50 9.28
N GLU A 362 -40.27 -6.57 10.51
CA GLU A 362 -40.30 -7.75 11.38
C GLU A 362 -40.95 -9.01 10.79
N LYS A 363 -41.57 -8.96 9.60
CA LYS A 363 -42.04 -10.13 8.85
C LYS A 363 -41.10 -10.63 7.75
N PHE A 364 -40.03 -9.89 7.46
CA PHE A 364 -39.04 -10.29 6.46
C PHE A 364 -37.59 -10.32 6.98
N ILE A 365 -37.32 -9.96 8.23
CA ILE A 365 -35.99 -10.09 8.89
C ILE A 365 -35.39 -11.49 8.69
N ASP A 366 -36.12 -12.58 9.00
CA ASP A 366 -35.62 -13.95 8.80
C ASP A 366 -35.14 -14.20 7.35
N SER A 367 -35.90 -13.71 6.37
CA SER A 367 -35.58 -13.80 4.94
C SER A 367 -34.56 -12.76 4.45
N GLU A 368 -34.13 -11.85 5.32
CA GLU A 368 -33.09 -10.86 5.06
C GLU A 368 -31.75 -11.34 5.64
N ALA A 369 -31.77 -11.94 6.83
CA ALA A 369 -30.64 -12.73 7.36
C ALA A 369 -30.32 -13.95 6.49
N ASP A 370 -31.33 -14.65 5.96
CA ASP A 370 -31.13 -15.71 4.93
C ASP A 370 -30.43 -15.18 3.66
N LEU A 371 -30.58 -13.88 3.35
CA LEU A 371 -30.03 -13.25 2.14
C LEU A 371 -28.61 -12.75 2.38
N ASP A 372 -28.36 -12.04 3.49
CA ASP A 372 -27.03 -11.71 4.03
C ASP A 372 -26.12 -12.94 4.00
N ALA A 373 -26.52 -14.02 4.68
CA ALA A 373 -25.74 -15.25 4.76
C ALA A 373 -25.54 -15.92 3.40
N ALA A 374 -26.47 -15.75 2.44
CA ALA A 374 -26.34 -16.26 1.09
C ALA A 374 -25.46 -15.40 0.17
N ILE A 375 -25.24 -14.12 0.51
CA ILE A 375 -24.28 -13.22 -0.16
C ILE A 375 -22.88 -13.46 0.42
N LYS A 376 -22.71 -13.42 1.75
CA LYS A 376 -21.42 -13.68 2.41
C LYS A 376 -20.85 -15.07 2.10
N ALA A 377 -21.71 -16.07 1.89
CA ALA A 377 -21.31 -17.41 1.41
C ALA A 377 -20.70 -17.44 -0.02
N LEU A 378 -20.60 -16.31 -0.70
CA LEU A 378 -19.93 -16.17 -2.00
C LEU A 378 -18.46 -15.73 -1.87
N LEU A 379 -18.02 -15.16 -0.74
CA LEU A 379 -16.66 -14.64 -0.57
C LEU A 379 -15.56 -15.68 -0.91
N PRO A 380 -15.64 -16.96 -0.50
CA PRO A 380 -14.63 -17.97 -0.86
C PRO A 380 -14.50 -18.26 -2.37
N LEU A 381 -15.40 -17.74 -3.22
CA LEU A 381 -15.28 -17.88 -4.67
C LEU A 381 -14.13 -17.04 -5.27
N ALA A 382 -13.64 -16.02 -4.54
CA ALA A 382 -12.45 -15.26 -4.91
C ALA A 382 -11.16 -16.10 -4.89
N GLN A 383 -11.13 -17.20 -4.15
CA GLN A 383 -9.99 -18.12 -4.08
C GLN A 383 -9.87 -18.99 -5.36
N ALA A 384 -10.94 -19.11 -6.16
CA ALA A 384 -11.00 -19.99 -7.34
C ALA A 384 -11.53 -19.29 -8.62
N PRO A 385 -10.99 -18.12 -9.01
CA PRO A 385 -11.56 -17.27 -10.07
C PRO A 385 -11.72 -17.96 -11.42
N THR A 386 -10.74 -18.80 -11.79
CA THR A 386 -10.69 -19.55 -13.06
C THR A 386 -11.86 -20.54 -13.23
N ILE A 387 -12.53 -20.93 -12.14
CA ILE A 387 -13.72 -21.79 -12.13
C ILE A 387 -14.96 -20.99 -11.74
N ALA A 388 -14.85 -20.14 -10.73
CA ALA A 388 -15.96 -19.37 -10.18
C ALA A 388 -16.52 -18.33 -11.16
N TYR A 389 -15.67 -17.45 -11.70
CA TYR A 389 -16.15 -16.31 -12.48
C TYR A 389 -16.84 -16.75 -13.78
N PRO A 390 -16.33 -17.75 -14.53
CA PRO A 390 -17.06 -18.32 -15.64
C PRO A 390 -18.41 -18.94 -15.27
N GLU A 391 -18.65 -19.41 -14.03
CA GLU A 391 -19.95 -19.95 -13.61
C GLU A 391 -20.89 -18.86 -13.07
N LEU A 392 -20.37 -17.81 -12.42
CA LEU A 392 -21.13 -16.59 -12.09
C LEU A 392 -21.70 -15.93 -13.34
N ILE A 393 -20.89 -15.75 -14.37
CA ILE A 393 -21.30 -15.13 -15.64
C ILE A 393 -22.34 -16.01 -16.35
N LYS A 394 -22.10 -17.33 -16.48
CA LYS A 394 -23.02 -18.28 -17.15
C LYS A 394 -24.38 -18.40 -16.47
N SER A 395 -24.43 -18.28 -15.14
CA SER A 395 -25.68 -18.36 -14.36
C SER A 395 -26.47 -17.04 -14.33
N GLY A 396 -25.85 -15.92 -14.75
CA GLY A 396 -26.43 -14.59 -14.59
C GLY A 396 -26.36 -14.05 -13.17
N ALA A 397 -25.65 -14.72 -12.26
CA ALA A 397 -25.51 -14.29 -10.86
C ALA A 397 -24.89 -12.89 -10.74
N THR A 398 -24.00 -12.50 -11.65
CA THR A 398 -23.45 -11.13 -11.73
C THR A 398 -24.56 -10.08 -11.81
N ALA A 399 -25.56 -10.27 -12.69
CA ALA A 399 -26.68 -9.33 -12.83
C ALA A 399 -27.64 -9.38 -11.63
N LEU A 400 -27.75 -10.53 -10.95
CA LEU A 400 -28.52 -10.65 -9.71
C LEU A 400 -27.88 -9.86 -8.56
N LEU A 401 -26.57 -10.02 -8.35
CA LEU A 401 -25.80 -9.27 -7.36
C LEU A 401 -25.86 -7.77 -7.62
N VAL A 402 -25.63 -7.33 -8.86
CA VAL A 402 -25.70 -5.91 -9.22
C VAL A 402 -27.12 -5.36 -9.06
N GLY A 403 -28.16 -6.16 -9.26
CA GLY A 403 -29.54 -5.81 -8.91
C GLY A 403 -29.76 -5.54 -7.41
N LEU A 404 -29.05 -6.26 -6.53
CA LEU A 404 -29.11 -6.06 -5.08
C LEU A 404 -28.44 -4.76 -4.60
N LEU A 405 -27.57 -4.13 -5.40
CA LEU A 405 -27.11 -2.75 -5.11
C LEU A 405 -28.28 -1.74 -5.10
N SER A 406 -29.42 -2.06 -5.70
CA SER A 406 -30.65 -1.24 -5.62
C SER A 406 -31.53 -1.56 -4.39
N HIS A 407 -31.06 -2.37 -3.43
CA HIS A 407 -31.86 -2.79 -2.29
C HIS A 407 -32.14 -1.64 -1.30
N GLU A 408 -33.26 -1.75 -0.57
CA GLU A 408 -33.75 -0.71 0.35
C GLU A 408 -32.92 -0.64 1.64
N ASN A 409 -32.58 -1.79 2.23
CA ASN A 409 -31.67 -1.86 3.37
C ASN A 409 -30.21 -1.75 2.89
N MET A 410 -29.39 -1.00 3.63
CA MET A 410 -27.98 -0.76 3.34
C MET A 410 -27.09 -1.96 3.67
N ASP A 411 -27.40 -2.75 4.70
CA ASP A 411 -26.57 -3.91 5.09
C ASP A 411 -26.37 -4.87 3.88
N ILE A 412 -27.48 -5.23 3.23
CA ILE A 412 -27.51 -6.06 2.00
C ILE A 412 -26.77 -5.40 0.82
N VAL A 413 -26.68 -4.08 0.78
CA VAL A 413 -25.88 -3.36 -0.24
C VAL A 413 -24.39 -3.42 0.12
N ILE A 414 -24.03 -3.29 1.40
CA ILE A 414 -22.65 -3.38 1.90
C ILE A 414 -22.11 -4.79 1.69
N ASP A 415 -22.88 -5.84 2.00
CA ASP A 415 -22.53 -7.25 1.71
C ASP A 415 -22.19 -7.49 0.23
N VAL A 416 -22.98 -6.90 -0.67
CA VAL A 416 -22.76 -7.01 -2.12
C VAL A 416 -21.54 -6.20 -2.55
N VAL A 417 -21.28 -5.07 -1.91
CA VAL A 417 -20.04 -4.28 -2.11
C VAL A 417 -18.82 -5.05 -1.61
N GLU A 418 -18.88 -5.70 -0.44
CA GLU A 418 -17.81 -6.55 0.10
C GLU A 418 -17.49 -7.70 -0.88
N VAL A 419 -18.52 -8.41 -1.37
CA VAL A 419 -18.35 -9.49 -2.35
C VAL A 419 -17.80 -8.99 -3.69
N ILE A 420 -18.21 -7.81 -4.19
CA ILE A 420 -17.67 -7.26 -5.44
C ILE A 420 -16.24 -6.73 -5.24
N HIS A 421 -15.91 -6.18 -4.07
CA HIS A 421 -14.56 -5.77 -3.70
C HIS A 421 -13.62 -6.98 -3.70
N GLU A 422 -13.95 -8.03 -2.94
CA GLU A 422 -13.18 -9.27 -2.87
C GLU A 422 -13.06 -9.93 -4.24
N PHE A 423 -14.10 -9.87 -5.09
CA PHE A 423 -14.04 -10.40 -6.44
C PHE A 423 -13.22 -9.58 -7.44
N THR A 424 -12.80 -8.36 -7.09
CA THR A 424 -12.06 -7.47 -7.99
C THR A 424 -10.59 -7.27 -7.65
N ASP A 425 -10.10 -7.69 -6.47
CA ASP A 425 -8.68 -7.54 -6.07
C ASP A 425 -7.72 -8.17 -7.10
N GLU A 426 -6.54 -7.57 -7.26
CA GLU A 426 -5.49 -8.05 -8.18
C GLU A 426 -4.90 -9.41 -7.76
N ASP A 427 -4.90 -9.75 -6.46
CA ASP A 427 -4.31 -10.99 -5.92
C ASP A 427 -5.27 -12.21 -5.96
N VAL A 428 -6.48 -12.04 -6.50
CA VAL A 428 -7.52 -13.08 -6.61
C VAL A 428 -6.99 -14.35 -7.28
N GLY A 429 -6.98 -15.46 -6.53
CA GLY A 429 -6.43 -16.75 -6.95
C GLY A 429 -4.89 -16.87 -6.88
N GLY A 430 -4.23 -16.05 -6.06
CA GLY A 430 -2.76 -16.05 -5.89
C GLY A 430 -2.21 -16.60 -4.56
N GLU A 431 -3.04 -17.03 -3.60
CA GLU A 431 -2.59 -17.41 -2.25
C GLU A 431 -2.30 -18.92 -2.03
N ASP A 432 -2.78 -19.84 -2.88
CA ASP A 432 -2.76 -21.30 -2.65
C ASP A 432 -1.84 -22.08 -3.63
N GLU A 433 -0.51 -21.88 -3.61
CA GLU A 433 0.43 -22.80 -4.30
C GLU A 433 1.83 -22.91 -3.64
N ASP A 434 1.86 -22.99 -2.32
CA ASP A 434 3.08 -23.08 -1.47
C ASP A 434 3.74 -24.50 -1.50
N ASN A 435 3.97 -25.07 -2.70
CA ASN A 435 4.53 -26.43 -2.90
C ASN A 435 5.53 -26.56 -4.06
N ASP A 436 6.76 -26.99 -3.73
CA ASP A 436 7.79 -27.61 -4.59
C ASP A 436 8.18 -26.91 -5.93
N GLU A 437 9.25 -26.11 -5.87
CA GLU A 437 9.99 -25.55 -7.03
C GLU A 437 10.47 -26.63 -8.05
N ASP A 438 9.73 -26.89 -9.15
CA ASP A 438 10.30 -27.53 -10.35
C ASP A 438 9.49 -27.35 -11.68
N GLU A 439 8.27 -26.76 -11.69
CA GLU A 439 7.42 -26.65 -12.88
C GLU A 439 7.08 -25.20 -13.33
N GLU A 440 8.13 -24.40 -13.61
CA GLU A 440 8.13 -23.02 -14.16
C GLU A 440 7.34 -22.82 -15.51
N ASP A 441 6.63 -23.85 -15.99
CA ASP A 441 5.86 -23.89 -17.24
C ASP A 441 4.33 -23.75 -17.03
N GLU A 442 3.78 -24.16 -15.87
CA GLU A 442 2.32 -24.22 -15.59
C GLU A 442 1.80 -22.95 -14.87
N GLU A 443 2.45 -22.51 -13.78
CA GLU A 443 2.09 -21.32 -12.96
C GLU A 443 1.78 -20.07 -13.80
N GLY A 444 2.70 -19.71 -14.69
CA GLY A 444 2.59 -18.56 -15.60
C GLY A 444 1.51 -18.71 -16.69
N GLN A 445 0.77 -19.83 -16.71
CA GLN A 445 -0.49 -20.01 -17.42
C GLN A 445 -1.71 -19.97 -16.49
N VAL A 446 -1.57 -20.30 -15.21
CA VAL A 446 -2.63 -20.17 -14.18
C VAL A 446 -2.91 -18.69 -13.93
N ILE A 447 -1.88 -17.90 -13.62
CA ILE A 447 -1.98 -16.44 -13.36
C ILE A 447 -2.71 -15.74 -14.52
N ARG A 448 -2.31 -16.00 -15.78
CA ARG A 448 -2.95 -15.40 -16.97
C ARG A 448 -4.42 -15.80 -17.12
N LYS A 449 -4.80 -17.04 -16.76
CA LYS A 449 -6.21 -17.47 -16.75
C LYS A 449 -7.01 -16.80 -15.64
N SER A 450 -6.37 -16.50 -14.49
CA SER A 450 -7.01 -15.70 -13.44
C SER A 450 -7.25 -14.27 -13.92
N GLU A 451 -6.22 -13.60 -14.45
CA GLU A 451 -6.35 -12.26 -15.03
C GLU A 451 -7.46 -12.20 -16.10
N ASP A 452 -7.51 -13.17 -17.02
CA ASP A 452 -8.50 -13.18 -18.10
C ASP A 452 -9.92 -13.48 -17.58
N ALA A 453 -10.07 -14.33 -16.55
CA ALA A 453 -11.35 -14.57 -15.89
C ALA A 453 -11.84 -13.33 -15.09
N LEU A 454 -10.93 -12.61 -14.42
CA LEU A 454 -11.21 -11.33 -13.76
C LEU A 454 -11.62 -10.27 -14.79
N LYS A 455 -10.92 -10.17 -15.92
CA LYS A 455 -11.28 -9.28 -17.03
C LYS A 455 -12.68 -9.59 -17.57
N ASP A 456 -13.05 -10.85 -17.73
CA ASP A 456 -14.40 -11.25 -18.17
C ASP A 456 -15.48 -10.92 -17.11
N LEU A 457 -15.16 -11.06 -15.81
CA LEU A 457 -16.08 -10.67 -14.72
C LEU A 457 -16.31 -9.16 -14.70
N ILE A 458 -15.25 -8.35 -14.83
CA ILE A 458 -15.34 -6.89 -14.86
C ILE A 458 -16.21 -6.42 -16.05
N ASP A 459 -16.05 -7.01 -17.25
CA ASP A 459 -16.95 -6.68 -18.37
C ASP A 459 -18.41 -7.07 -18.09
N SER A 460 -18.66 -8.19 -17.40
CA SER A 460 -20.00 -8.61 -16.99
C SER A 460 -20.62 -7.67 -15.94
N LEU A 461 -19.83 -7.19 -14.97
CA LEU A 461 -20.23 -6.19 -13.97
C LEU A 461 -20.55 -4.84 -14.63
N VAL A 462 -19.63 -4.30 -15.44
CA VAL A 462 -19.83 -3.02 -16.14
C VAL A 462 -21.04 -3.08 -17.09
N THR A 463 -21.23 -4.18 -17.82
CA THR A 463 -22.44 -4.41 -18.65
C THR A 463 -23.73 -4.43 -17.82
N SER A 464 -23.65 -4.78 -16.53
CA SER A 464 -24.78 -4.82 -15.60
C SER A 464 -25.04 -3.48 -14.88
N GLN A 465 -24.31 -2.42 -15.21
CA GLN A 465 -24.38 -1.08 -14.59
C GLN A 465 -23.88 -0.99 -13.14
N THR A 466 -22.88 -1.81 -12.76
CA THR A 466 -22.27 -1.78 -11.42
C THR A 466 -21.73 -0.40 -11.05
N LEU A 467 -21.03 0.26 -11.96
CA LEU A 467 -20.38 1.56 -11.71
C LEU A 467 -21.41 2.64 -11.35
N GLU A 468 -22.51 2.70 -12.11
CA GLU A 468 -23.61 3.63 -11.88
C GLU A 468 -24.29 3.40 -10.53
N LEU A 469 -24.47 2.15 -10.11
CA LEU A 469 -25.16 1.80 -8.87
C LEU A 469 -24.27 1.99 -7.63
N LEU A 470 -22.98 1.67 -7.71
CA LEU A 470 -22.01 1.98 -6.66
C LEU A 470 -21.97 3.49 -6.36
N VAL A 471 -21.86 4.33 -7.40
CA VAL A 471 -21.83 5.80 -7.23
C VAL A 471 -23.15 6.36 -6.71
N GLN A 472 -24.28 5.71 -6.97
CA GLN A 472 -25.56 6.07 -6.36
C GLN A 472 -25.57 5.76 -4.85
N ASN A 473 -25.06 4.60 -4.43
CA ASN A 473 -25.06 4.18 -3.02
C ASN A 473 -24.09 4.99 -2.15
N LEU A 474 -22.98 5.49 -2.70
CA LEU A 474 -22.10 6.47 -2.03
C LEU A 474 -22.83 7.75 -1.55
N SER A 475 -24.02 8.04 -2.07
CA SER A 475 -24.86 9.17 -1.59
C SER A 475 -25.91 8.79 -0.54
N ARG A 476 -26.05 7.50 -0.23
CA ARG A 476 -26.99 6.92 0.74
C ARG A 476 -26.32 6.52 2.06
N MET A 477 -25.05 6.12 2.01
CA MET A 477 -24.24 5.70 3.16
C MET A 477 -23.96 6.89 4.11
N ASP A 478 -24.08 6.68 5.42
CA ASP A 478 -23.70 7.67 6.44
C ASP A 478 -22.45 7.23 7.21
N GLU A 479 -21.28 7.74 6.83
CA GLU A 479 -19.95 7.38 7.35
C GLU A 479 -19.73 7.64 8.86
N LYS A 480 -20.76 8.09 9.59
CA LYS A 480 -20.79 8.05 11.07
C LYS A 480 -20.95 6.62 11.59
N GLU A 481 -21.68 5.77 10.87
CA GLU A 481 -21.85 4.36 11.21
C GLU A 481 -20.65 3.56 10.67
N GLU A 482 -20.21 2.57 11.44
CA GLU A 482 -18.99 1.81 11.14
C GLU A 482 -19.12 0.98 9.85
N THR A 483 -20.27 0.34 9.67
CA THR A 483 -20.64 -0.45 8.49
C THR A 483 -20.64 0.38 7.22
N ASP A 484 -21.32 1.53 7.24
CA ASP A 484 -21.42 2.44 6.11
C ASP A 484 -20.06 3.02 5.72
N ARG A 485 -19.21 3.33 6.71
CA ARG A 485 -17.84 3.81 6.44
C ARG A 485 -16.99 2.74 5.76
N GLN A 486 -17.14 1.47 6.15
CA GLN A 486 -16.50 0.33 5.47
C GLN A 486 -17.09 0.09 4.07
N GLY A 487 -18.41 0.22 3.90
CA GLY A 487 -19.07 0.18 2.59
C GLY A 487 -18.57 1.24 1.61
N VAL A 488 -18.29 2.46 2.09
CA VAL A 488 -17.62 3.51 1.30
C VAL A 488 -16.18 3.11 0.97
N PHE A 489 -15.42 2.60 1.92
CA PHE A 489 -14.04 2.14 1.70
C PHE A 489 -13.96 1.08 0.59
N HIS A 490 -14.75 0.01 0.72
CA HIS A 490 -14.81 -1.06 -0.27
C HIS A 490 -15.34 -0.58 -1.64
N THR A 491 -16.26 0.39 -1.66
CA THR A 491 -16.71 0.99 -2.93
C THR A 491 -15.58 1.75 -3.65
N LEU A 492 -14.70 2.43 -2.92
CA LEU A 492 -13.52 3.08 -3.50
C LEU A 492 -12.47 2.06 -3.96
N GLY A 493 -12.27 0.97 -3.21
CA GLY A 493 -11.39 -0.14 -3.61
C GLY A 493 -11.86 -0.87 -4.88
N ILE A 494 -13.17 -1.06 -5.07
CA ILE A 494 -13.70 -1.57 -6.35
C ILE A 494 -13.28 -0.65 -7.51
N PHE A 495 -13.32 0.68 -7.32
CA PHE A 495 -12.88 1.59 -8.37
C PHE A 495 -11.37 1.52 -8.60
N GLU A 496 -10.53 1.45 -7.56
CA GLU A 496 -9.09 1.23 -7.72
C GLU A 496 -8.80 -0.05 -8.53
N ASN A 497 -9.29 -1.19 -8.05
CA ASN A 497 -9.13 -2.51 -8.65
C ASN A 497 -9.57 -2.56 -10.12
N VAL A 498 -10.77 -2.05 -10.41
CA VAL A 498 -11.33 -2.03 -11.78
C VAL A 498 -10.56 -1.09 -12.70
N LEU A 499 -10.03 0.03 -12.19
CA LEU A 499 -9.23 0.98 -12.97
C LEU A 499 -7.79 0.49 -13.19
N ALA A 500 -7.19 -0.21 -12.24
CA ALA A 500 -5.87 -0.83 -12.39
C ALA A 500 -5.91 -1.96 -13.43
N SER A 501 -6.90 -2.85 -13.33
CA SER A 501 -7.14 -3.93 -14.28
C SER A 501 -7.55 -3.43 -15.67
N ARG A 502 -8.35 -2.37 -15.76
CA ARG A 502 -8.85 -1.79 -17.03
C ARG A 502 -8.88 -0.25 -17.02
N PRO A 503 -7.75 0.44 -17.25
CA PRO A 503 -7.67 1.91 -17.22
C PRO A 503 -8.63 2.65 -18.18
N ILE A 504 -9.07 1.99 -19.26
CA ILE A 504 -10.04 2.53 -20.22
C ILE A 504 -11.39 2.86 -19.54
N LEU A 505 -11.75 2.14 -18.46
CA LEU A 505 -12.99 2.37 -17.72
C LEU A 505 -13.00 3.70 -16.95
N ALA A 506 -11.87 4.39 -16.81
CA ALA A 506 -11.80 5.73 -16.22
C ALA A 506 -12.70 6.74 -16.94
N GLU A 507 -12.78 6.67 -18.28
CA GLU A 507 -13.66 7.58 -19.04
C GLU A 507 -15.13 7.16 -18.93
N THR A 508 -15.42 5.86 -18.87
CA THR A 508 -16.78 5.34 -18.64
C THR A 508 -17.31 5.80 -17.29
N LEU A 509 -16.58 5.51 -16.21
CA LEU A 509 -16.94 5.83 -14.83
C LEU A 509 -17.22 7.33 -14.63
N VAL A 510 -16.46 8.22 -15.28
CA VAL A 510 -16.64 9.68 -15.18
C VAL A 510 -17.72 10.22 -16.14
N SER A 511 -18.00 9.54 -17.26
CA SER A 511 -19.01 9.99 -18.23
C SER A 511 -20.42 9.47 -17.97
N THR A 512 -20.60 8.33 -17.28
CA THR A 512 -21.92 7.79 -16.92
C THR A 512 -22.37 8.16 -15.51
N THR A 513 -21.45 8.54 -14.59
CA THR A 513 -21.76 8.77 -13.17
C THR A 513 -21.45 10.21 -12.70
N THR A 514 -21.75 10.51 -11.43
CA THR A 514 -21.38 11.78 -10.77
C THR A 514 -20.18 11.65 -9.82
N ILE A 515 -19.34 10.62 -9.96
CA ILE A 515 -18.27 10.30 -9.01
C ILE A 515 -17.33 11.47 -8.71
N VAL A 516 -16.92 12.24 -9.73
CA VAL A 516 -16.02 13.40 -9.56
C VAL A 516 -16.57 14.41 -8.56
N ARG A 517 -17.89 14.67 -8.60
CA ARG A 517 -18.54 15.60 -7.65
C ARG A 517 -18.59 15.02 -6.24
N TRP A 518 -18.73 13.70 -6.08
CA TRP A 518 -18.68 13.04 -4.77
C TRP A 518 -17.27 13.09 -4.17
N LEU A 519 -16.24 12.72 -4.94
CA LEU A 519 -14.84 12.76 -4.51
C LEU A 519 -14.43 14.17 -4.09
N LEU A 520 -14.75 15.18 -4.89
CA LEU A 520 -14.51 16.60 -4.55
C LEU A 520 -15.20 17.03 -3.23
N ASN A 521 -16.43 16.59 -3.00
CA ASN A 521 -17.16 16.85 -1.75
C ASN A 521 -16.58 16.10 -0.55
N ARG A 522 -15.85 14.99 -0.74
CA ARG A 522 -15.17 14.26 0.35
C ARG A 522 -13.79 14.85 0.66
N ILE A 523 -13.02 15.22 -0.35
CA ILE A 523 -11.67 15.80 -0.22
C ILE A 523 -11.69 17.15 0.53
N ILE A 524 -12.73 17.97 0.34
CA ILE A 524 -12.89 19.29 0.99
C ILE A 524 -13.32 19.22 2.47
N GLN A 525 -13.61 18.03 3.01
CA GLN A 525 -13.91 17.90 4.44
C GLN A 525 -12.70 18.31 5.31
N LYS A 526 -12.96 18.69 6.57
CA LYS A 526 -11.91 19.23 7.45
C LYS A 526 -11.16 18.16 8.22
N GLU A 527 -11.91 17.16 8.69
CA GLU A 527 -11.38 16.00 9.39
C GLU A 527 -10.68 15.08 8.37
N HIS A 528 -9.75 14.27 8.83
CA HIS A 528 -8.98 13.35 8.00
C HIS A 528 -9.18 11.94 8.52
N ASP A 529 -9.38 11.03 7.58
CA ASP A 529 -9.82 9.66 7.74
C ASP A 529 -9.47 8.91 6.45
N ASP A 530 -9.48 7.58 6.50
CA ASP A 530 -8.99 6.71 5.43
C ASP A 530 -9.77 6.94 4.12
N ASN A 531 -11.09 7.06 4.19
CA ASN A 531 -11.97 7.31 3.03
C ASN A 531 -11.68 8.66 2.37
N ARG A 532 -11.25 9.68 3.12
CA ARG A 532 -10.80 10.96 2.55
C ARG A 532 -9.45 10.84 1.85
N GLY A 533 -8.53 10.04 2.40
CA GLY A 533 -7.28 9.65 1.74
C GLY A 533 -7.56 8.98 0.40
N TYR A 534 -8.35 7.91 0.44
CA TYR A 534 -8.69 7.08 -0.71
C TYR A 534 -9.47 7.85 -1.78
N ALA A 535 -10.36 8.77 -1.39
CA ALA A 535 -11.06 9.65 -2.33
C ALA A 535 -10.12 10.60 -3.10
N ALA A 536 -8.98 11.01 -2.52
CA ALA A 536 -7.97 11.78 -3.24
C ALA A 536 -7.15 10.91 -4.22
N GLU A 537 -6.85 9.68 -3.83
CA GLU A 537 -6.17 8.70 -4.69
C GLU A 537 -7.00 8.32 -5.91
N VAL A 538 -8.25 7.90 -5.72
CA VAL A 538 -9.18 7.59 -6.83
C VAL A 538 -9.38 8.83 -7.73
N LEU A 539 -9.41 10.05 -7.17
CA LEU A 539 -9.45 11.26 -8.00
C LEU A 539 -8.17 11.46 -8.82
N SER A 540 -6.99 11.20 -8.25
CA SER A 540 -5.70 11.27 -8.93
C SER A 540 -5.63 10.29 -10.11
N ILE A 541 -5.98 9.01 -9.86
CA ILE A 541 -6.06 7.96 -10.89
C ILE A 541 -6.99 8.40 -12.05
N LEU A 542 -8.19 8.91 -11.74
CA LEU A 542 -9.17 9.32 -12.74
C LEU A 542 -8.71 10.46 -13.65
N VAL A 543 -7.82 11.36 -13.21
CA VAL A 543 -7.34 12.51 -14.01
C VAL A 543 -5.95 12.33 -14.61
N GLN A 544 -5.21 11.30 -14.19
CA GLN A 544 -3.83 11.03 -14.58
C GLN A 544 -3.65 10.96 -16.10
N SER A 545 -4.47 10.14 -16.77
CA SER A 545 -4.33 9.83 -18.20
C SER A 545 -5.41 10.46 -19.09
N SER A 546 -6.66 10.58 -18.63
CA SER A 546 -7.78 11.04 -19.45
C SER A 546 -7.93 12.57 -19.53
N ARG A 547 -7.86 13.12 -20.75
CA ARG A 547 -8.29 14.50 -21.06
C ARG A 547 -9.79 14.70 -20.79
N SER A 548 -10.62 13.72 -21.12
CA SER A 548 -12.07 13.79 -20.93
C SER A 548 -12.42 14.03 -19.46
N ASN A 549 -11.75 13.32 -18.55
CA ASN A 549 -11.97 13.41 -17.12
C ASN A 549 -11.45 14.73 -16.53
N ARG A 550 -10.28 15.21 -16.97
CA ARG A 550 -9.78 16.56 -16.66
C ARG A 550 -10.79 17.64 -17.06
N LEU A 551 -11.39 17.54 -18.25
CA LEU A 551 -12.44 18.46 -18.69
C LEU A 551 -13.79 18.29 -17.97
N VAL A 552 -14.00 17.24 -17.17
CA VAL A 552 -15.14 17.14 -16.23
C VAL A 552 -14.78 17.78 -14.90
N LEU A 553 -13.59 17.55 -14.36
CA LEU A 553 -13.07 18.25 -13.16
C LEU A 553 -13.18 19.78 -13.29
N ALA A 554 -12.87 20.32 -14.47
CA ALA A 554 -12.95 21.75 -14.78
C ALA A 554 -14.38 22.33 -14.86
N LYS A 555 -15.41 21.47 -14.98
CA LYS A 555 -16.84 21.84 -15.01
C LYS A 555 -17.48 21.77 -13.62
N GLU A 556 -16.97 20.91 -12.75
CA GLU A 556 -17.45 20.69 -11.37
C GLU A 556 -16.77 21.62 -10.35
N ASP A 557 -16.25 22.78 -10.80
CA ASP A 557 -15.42 23.71 -10.04
C ASP A 557 -14.29 23.02 -9.23
N GLY A 558 -13.78 21.89 -9.74
CA GLY A 558 -12.85 21.01 -9.01
C GLY A 558 -11.51 21.66 -8.69
N ILE A 559 -11.03 22.58 -9.53
CA ILE A 559 -9.79 23.34 -9.29
C ILE A 559 -9.92 24.24 -8.06
N ASP A 560 -11.06 24.93 -7.91
CA ASP A 560 -11.39 25.73 -6.73
C ASP A 560 -11.43 24.88 -5.45
N ILE A 561 -12.02 23.69 -5.54
CA ILE A 561 -12.15 22.74 -4.43
C ILE A 561 -10.78 22.17 -4.02
N ILE A 562 -9.95 21.76 -4.98
CA ILE A 562 -8.58 21.28 -4.79
C ILE A 562 -7.72 22.37 -4.14
N LEU A 563 -7.77 23.62 -4.62
CA LEU A 563 -7.02 24.73 -4.03
C LEU A 563 -7.47 25.04 -2.59
N ARG A 564 -8.77 24.92 -2.28
CA ARG A 564 -9.29 25.07 -0.91
C ARG A 564 -8.80 23.95 0.03
N ALA A 565 -8.70 22.71 -0.45
CA ALA A 565 -8.11 21.61 0.30
C ALA A 565 -6.59 21.83 0.54
N LEU A 566 -5.82 22.17 -0.50
CA LEU A 566 -4.39 22.42 -0.40
C LEU A 566 -4.04 23.63 0.51
N ASN A 567 -4.90 24.64 0.59
CA ASN A 567 -4.73 25.78 1.49
C ASN A 567 -4.71 25.39 2.99
N ALA A 568 -5.22 24.21 3.37
CA ALA A 568 -5.05 23.69 4.73
C ALA A 568 -3.56 23.44 5.08
N PHE A 569 -2.78 22.96 4.12
CA PHE A 569 -1.34 22.64 4.24
C PHE A 569 -0.42 23.84 3.98
N ARG A 570 -0.98 25.06 3.92
CA ARG A 570 -0.21 26.29 3.76
C ARG A 570 0.58 26.65 5.02
N ASN A 571 -0.08 26.63 6.16
CA ASN A 571 0.47 27.10 7.45
C ASN A 571 0.76 25.94 8.43
N ARG A 572 0.49 24.70 8.02
CA ARG A 572 0.61 23.46 8.80
C ARG A 572 1.27 22.40 7.95
N ASP A 573 2.16 21.61 8.53
CA ASP A 573 2.57 20.33 7.93
C ASP A 573 1.46 19.27 8.15
N PRO A 574 1.43 18.18 7.37
CA PRO A 574 0.60 17.01 7.66
C PRO A 574 0.89 16.45 9.06
N ALA A 575 -0.11 15.80 9.67
CA ALA A 575 -0.02 15.24 11.02
C ALA A 575 0.60 13.84 11.07
N GLY A 576 0.62 13.11 9.96
CA GLY A 576 1.10 11.74 9.83
C GLY A 576 1.37 11.36 8.36
N PRO A 577 1.77 10.09 8.10
CA PRO A 577 2.03 9.61 6.74
C PRO A 577 0.77 9.67 5.87
N ASP A 578 -0.37 9.24 6.40
CA ASP A 578 -1.65 9.11 5.68
C ASP A 578 -2.18 10.47 5.19
N GLU A 579 -2.03 11.52 6.01
CA GLU A 579 -2.38 12.89 5.61
C GLU A 579 -1.32 13.51 4.67
N THR A 580 -0.09 13.00 4.68
CA THR A 580 0.94 13.37 3.70
C THR A 580 0.60 12.77 2.34
N GLU A 581 0.25 11.49 2.29
CA GLU A 581 -0.21 10.79 1.08
C GLU A 581 -1.47 11.44 0.50
N PHE A 582 -2.47 11.76 1.32
CA PHE A 582 -3.63 12.58 0.92
C PHE A 582 -3.20 13.93 0.31
N MET A 583 -2.29 14.66 0.96
CA MET A 583 -1.78 15.94 0.44
C MET A 583 -1.10 15.76 -0.93
N GLU A 584 -0.30 14.71 -1.10
CA GLU A 584 0.42 14.44 -2.35
C GLU A 584 -0.53 13.98 -3.47
N ASN A 585 -1.52 13.13 -3.19
CA ASN A 585 -2.54 12.73 -4.16
C ASN A 585 -3.39 13.93 -4.64
N VAL A 586 -3.74 14.88 -3.76
CA VAL A 586 -4.41 16.13 -4.16
C VAL A 586 -3.48 17.04 -4.99
N PHE A 587 -2.17 17.07 -4.69
CA PHE A 587 -1.19 17.82 -5.49
C PHE A 587 -0.98 17.20 -6.88
N ASP A 588 -0.95 15.88 -7.00
CA ASP A 588 -0.68 15.20 -8.26
C ASP A 588 -1.91 15.16 -9.17
N ALA A 589 -3.12 15.03 -8.61
CA ALA A 589 -4.36 15.31 -9.32
C ALA A 589 -4.37 16.72 -9.93
N LEU A 590 -3.85 17.73 -9.22
CA LEU A 590 -3.70 19.10 -9.74
C LEU A 590 -2.61 19.20 -10.83
N CYS A 591 -1.46 18.54 -10.66
CA CYS A 591 -0.37 18.56 -11.64
C CYS A 591 -0.80 17.92 -12.97
N SER A 592 -1.42 16.74 -12.94
CA SER A 592 -1.98 16.09 -14.13
C SER A 592 -3.06 16.94 -14.80
N SER A 593 -3.89 17.63 -13.99
CA SER A 593 -4.92 18.55 -14.47
C SER A 593 -4.36 19.76 -15.23
N LEU A 594 -3.19 20.28 -14.83
CA LEU A 594 -2.56 21.47 -15.42
C LEU A 594 -1.97 21.27 -16.83
N ALA A 595 -2.10 20.08 -17.44
CA ALA A 595 -1.83 19.90 -18.86
C ALA A 595 -2.79 20.70 -19.76
N GLU A 596 -4.06 20.85 -19.35
CA GLU A 596 -5.12 21.39 -20.23
C GLU A 596 -5.21 22.93 -20.19
N PRO A 597 -5.40 23.61 -21.33
CA PRO A 597 -5.55 25.07 -21.37
C PRO A 597 -6.77 25.57 -20.58
N GLU A 598 -7.89 24.84 -20.65
CA GLU A 598 -9.11 25.17 -19.93
C GLU A 598 -8.90 25.17 -18.40
N ILE A 599 -8.04 24.27 -17.90
CA ILE A 599 -7.71 24.16 -16.47
C ILE A 599 -6.72 25.24 -16.04
N ARG A 600 -5.74 25.58 -16.88
CA ARG A 600 -4.80 26.68 -16.61
C ARG A 600 -5.51 28.02 -16.44
N GLU A 601 -6.53 28.29 -17.26
CA GLU A 601 -7.36 29.49 -17.10
C GLU A 601 -8.11 29.48 -15.77
N ARG A 602 -8.75 28.36 -15.39
CA ARG A 602 -9.42 28.22 -14.08
C ARG A 602 -8.46 28.37 -12.89
N PHE A 603 -7.27 27.77 -12.97
CA PHE A 603 -6.23 27.88 -11.94
C PHE A 603 -5.75 29.33 -11.75
N GLN A 604 -5.68 30.12 -12.83
CA GLN A 604 -5.39 31.56 -12.74
C GLN A 604 -6.58 32.34 -12.14
N GLN A 605 -7.81 32.05 -12.57
CA GLN A 605 -9.03 32.68 -12.04
C GLN A 605 -9.24 32.42 -10.53
N ALA A 606 -8.83 31.26 -10.04
CA ALA A 606 -8.96 30.83 -8.64
C ALA A 606 -7.78 31.22 -7.73
N GLU A 607 -6.95 32.20 -8.13
CA GLU A 607 -5.75 32.67 -7.39
C GLU A 607 -4.73 31.53 -7.07
N GLY A 608 -4.71 30.47 -7.89
CA GLY A 608 -3.88 29.29 -7.64
C GLY A 608 -2.37 29.56 -7.65
N VAL A 609 -1.92 30.47 -8.53
CA VAL A 609 -0.52 30.94 -8.57
C VAL A 609 -0.12 31.60 -7.24
N ASP A 610 -0.98 32.48 -6.72
CA ASP A 610 -0.76 33.19 -5.46
C ASP A 610 -0.77 32.24 -4.26
N LEU A 611 -1.66 31.24 -4.24
CA LEU A 611 -1.66 30.19 -3.21
C LEU A 611 -0.36 29.38 -3.22
N MET A 612 0.10 28.90 -4.37
CA MET A 612 1.37 28.15 -4.45
C MET A 612 2.58 29.02 -4.07
N VAL A 613 2.56 30.30 -4.46
CA VAL A 613 3.56 31.29 -4.06
C VAL A 613 3.50 31.61 -2.55
N LEU A 614 2.36 31.45 -1.88
CA LEU A 614 2.24 31.52 -0.43
C LEU A 614 2.77 30.25 0.25
N ILE A 615 2.38 29.06 -0.21
CA ILE A 615 2.88 27.76 0.32
C ILE A 615 4.41 27.69 0.22
N MET A 616 4.99 28.09 -0.92
CA MET A 616 6.43 28.13 -1.13
C MET A 616 7.17 29.11 -0.18
N LYS A 617 6.50 30.11 0.40
CA LYS A 617 7.11 31.08 1.36
C LYS A 617 7.24 30.51 2.78
N GLU A 618 6.33 29.64 3.22
CA GLU A 618 6.28 29.15 4.61
C GLU A 618 7.30 28.03 4.91
N ASN A 619 7.96 27.47 3.88
CA ASN A 619 9.00 26.44 3.97
C ASN A 619 8.57 25.21 4.81
N ARG A 620 7.41 24.66 4.45
CA ARG A 620 6.77 23.45 4.99
C ARG A 620 6.99 22.23 4.09
N ALA A 621 6.51 21.05 4.48
CA ALA A 621 6.53 19.84 3.65
C ALA A 621 5.88 20.06 2.27
N SER A 622 4.78 20.81 2.24
CA SER A 622 4.04 21.21 1.03
C SER A 622 4.81 22.09 0.03
N LYS A 623 6.01 22.58 0.38
CA LYS A 623 6.84 23.48 -0.45
C LYS A 623 7.29 22.84 -1.77
N SER A 624 7.80 21.61 -1.74
CA SER A 624 8.31 20.90 -2.93
C SER A 624 7.18 20.67 -3.94
N ARG A 625 6.05 20.15 -3.47
CA ARG A 625 4.85 19.91 -4.27
C ARG A 625 4.25 21.22 -4.82
N ALA A 626 4.26 22.32 -4.07
CA ALA A 626 3.88 23.63 -4.59
C ALA A 626 4.82 24.16 -5.69
N ILE A 627 6.12 23.83 -5.65
CA ILE A 627 7.06 24.13 -6.73
C ILE A 627 6.78 23.26 -7.98
N LYS A 628 6.46 21.97 -7.80
CA LYS A 628 6.00 21.07 -8.89
C LYS A 628 4.75 21.63 -9.59
N VAL A 629 3.72 22.03 -8.83
CA VAL A 629 2.51 22.68 -9.39
C VAL A 629 2.86 23.95 -10.19
N LEU A 630 3.76 24.79 -9.68
CA LEU A 630 4.19 26.00 -10.37
C LEU A 630 4.93 25.69 -11.68
N ASP A 631 5.81 24.69 -11.71
CA ASP A 631 6.50 24.26 -12.92
C ASP A 631 5.50 23.86 -14.02
N TYR A 632 4.53 23.01 -13.68
CA TYR A 632 3.45 22.60 -14.59
C TYR A 632 2.59 23.80 -15.04
N ALA A 633 2.15 24.66 -14.11
CA ALA A 633 1.30 25.82 -14.43
C ALA A 633 1.99 26.92 -15.27
N LEU A 634 3.32 27.01 -15.21
CA LEU A 634 4.14 28.02 -15.90
C LEU A 634 4.74 27.49 -17.22
N SER A 635 4.85 26.18 -17.39
CA SER A 635 5.43 25.51 -18.56
C SER A 635 4.81 25.92 -19.91
N GLY A 636 5.66 26.12 -20.94
CA GLY A 636 5.23 26.29 -22.34
C GLY A 636 4.35 27.52 -22.62
N PRO A 637 3.91 27.74 -23.88
CA PRO A 637 3.23 28.99 -24.28
C PRO A 637 1.96 29.31 -23.49
N LEU A 638 1.21 28.28 -23.09
CA LEU A 638 -0.02 28.40 -22.28
C LEU A 638 0.25 28.90 -20.84
N GLY A 639 1.49 28.89 -20.38
CA GLY A 639 1.88 29.38 -19.05
C GLY A 639 2.16 30.88 -18.97
N ALA A 640 2.18 31.63 -20.08
CA ALA A 640 2.64 33.02 -20.10
C ALA A 640 1.85 33.99 -19.19
N ALA A 641 0.53 33.79 -19.08
CA ALA A 641 -0.31 34.57 -18.16
C ALA A 641 0.07 34.29 -16.69
N ASN A 642 0.26 33.01 -16.34
CA ASN A 642 0.72 32.59 -15.02
C ASN A 642 2.14 33.09 -14.71
N CYS A 643 3.05 33.16 -15.71
CA CYS A 643 4.39 33.74 -15.55
C CYS A 643 4.33 35.21 -15.11
N THR A 644 3.38 35.99 -15.64
CA THR A 644 3.17 37.38 -15.22
C THR A 644 2.64 37.43 -13.79
N THR A 645 1.55 36.71 -13.49
CA THR A 645 0.95 36.62 -12.14
C THR A 645 1.97 36.19 -11.08
N PHE A 646 2.81 35.20 -11.37
CA PHE A 646 3.84 34.69 -10.44
C PHE A 646 4.85 35.77 -10.01
N VAL A 647 5.28 36.63 -10.94
CA VAL A 647 6.23 37.71 -10.66
C VAL A 647 5.55 38.85 -9.89
N GLU A 648 4.23 39.02 -10.04
CA GLU A 648 3.41 40.00 -9.32
C GLU A 648 3.05 39.55 -7.89
N ALA A 649 2.76 38.25 -7.68
CA ALA A 649 2.62 37.57 -6.38
C ALA A 649 3.92 37.55 -5.53
N VAL A 650 5.00 38.14 -6.05
CA VAL A 650 6.35 38.19 -5.47
C VAL A 650 6.97 36.78 -5.33
N GLY A 651 6.71 35.90 -6.31
CA GLY A 651 7.24 34.53 -6.37
C GLY A 651 8.76 34.43 -6.53
N LEU A 652 9.41 35.46 -7.11
CA LEU A 652 10.87 35.46 -7.33
C LEU A 652 11.69 35.38 -6.03
N LYS A 653 11.24 35.98 -4.92
CA LYS A 653 11.99 35.94 -3.65
C LYS A 653 12.04 34.52 -3.05
N PRO A 654 10.92 33.81 -2.82
CA PRO A 654 10.96 32.42 -2.34
C PRO A 654 11.62 31.46 -3.34
N LEU A 655 11.36 31.58 -4.66
CA LEU A 655 11.97 30.74 -5.69
C LEU A 655 13.51 30.80 -5.66
N PHE A 656 14.09 32.00 -5.72
CA PHE A 656 15.54 32.15 -5.65
C PHE A 656 16.11 31.82 -4.25
N SER A 657 15.30 31.86 -3.20
CA SER A 657 15.71 31.36 -1.87
C SER A 657 15.77 29.83 -1.82
N ALA A 658 14.93 29.12 -2.59
CA ALA A 658 14.99 27.68 -2.76
C ALA A 658 16.16 27.28 -3.67
N PHE A 659 16.33 27.93 -4.83
CA PHE A 659 17.44 27.72 -5.78
C PHE A 659 18.83 27.78 -5.12
N MET A 660 19.04 28.77 -4.24
CA MET A 660 20.29 28.95 -3.52
C MET A 660 20.49 27.97 -2.34
N GLY A 661 19.55 27.05 -2.08
CA GLY A 661 19.65 26.05 -1.02
C GLY A 661 19.71 26.63 0.40
N LYS A 662 19.29 27.88 0.61
CA LYS A 662 19.50 28.62 1.87
C LYS A 662 18.56 28.19 3.02
N SER A 663 17.69 27.19 2.79
CA SER A 663 16.83 26.55 3.80
C SER A 663 17.54 25.40 4.53
N SER A 664 17.58 25.45 5.86
CA SER A 664 18.15 24.46 6.79
C SER A 664 19.68 24.26 6.78
N LYS A 665 20.39 25.16 7.48
CA LYS A 665 21.69 24.86 8.12
C LYS A 665 21.56 23.97 9.38
N LYS A 666 20.49 23.16 9.48
CA LYS A 666 20.14 22.41 10.69
C LYS A 666 19.88 20.91 10.46
N SER A 667 19.96 20.41 9.23
CA SER A 667 20.11 18.95 9.06
C SER A 667 21.52 18.54 9.48
N LYS A 668 21.61 17.86 10.61
CA LYS A 668 22.75 17.03 11.02
C LYS A 668 22.23 15.59 11.15
N SER A 669 21.89 14.98 10.02
CA SER A 669 21.69 13.54 9.89
C SER A 669 22.38 13.07 8.60
N GLY A 670 22.83 11.81 8.59
CA GLY A 670 23.62 11.22 7.50
C GLY A 670 22.82 10.73 6.29
N THR A 671 21.52 10.99 6.24
CA THR A 671 20.66 10.61 5.11
C THR A 671 20.88 11.51 3.89
N ALA A 672 20.76 10.92 2.70
CA ALA A 672 21.09 11.57 1.43
C ALA A 672 20.17 12.77 1.11
N MET A 673 20.65 13.67 0.24
CA MET A 673 19.98 14.93 -0.10
C MET A 673 18.66 14.75 -0.86
N PRO A 674 17.49 15.13 -0.31
CA PRO A 674 16.28 15.33 -1.10
C PRO A 674 16.40 16.67 -1.85
N ALA A 675 17.10 16.66 -2.98
CA ALA A 675 17.46 17.90 -3.70
C ALA A 675 17.68 17.75 -5.22
N SER A 676 17.36 16.61 -5.84
CA SER A 676 17.48 16.47 -7.30
C SER A 676 16.24 16.99 -8.03
N GLU A 677 15.07 16.46 -7.68
CA GLU A 677 13.77 16.79 -8.29
C GLU A 677 13.33 18.23 -8.02
N ASP A 678 13.42 18.68 -6.76
CA ASP A 678 13.19 20.08 -6.36
C ASP A 678 14.00 21.07 -7.23
N ILE A 679 15.26 20.74 -7.52
CA ILE A 679 16.11 21.58 -8.37
C ILE A 679 15.68 21.50 -9.84
N GLY A 680 15.24 20.32 -10.32
CA GLY A 680 14.62 20.17 -11.64
C GLY A 680 13.44 21.13 -11.83
N HIS A 681 12.45 21.10 -10.93
CA HIS A 681 11.28 21.98 -11.00
C HIS A 681 11.61 23.46 -10.78
N ILE A 682 12.56 23.80 -9.91
CA ILE A 682 13.05 25.18 -9.77
C ILE A 682 13.66 25.68 -11.10
N LEU A 683 14.46 24.85 -11.78
CA LEU A 683 15.05 25.20 -13.08
C LEU A 683 13.99 25.29 -14.18
N GLY A 684 12.98 24.41 -14.18
CA GLY A 684 11.84 24.45 -15.09
C GLY A 684 11.00 25.72 -14.95
N VAL A 685 10.70 26.15 -13.72
CA VAL A 685 10.05 27.43 -13.41
C VAL A 685 10.88 28.61 -13.94
N ILE A 686 12.19 28.66 -13.65
CA ILE A 686 13.06 29.76 -14.12
C ILE A 686 13.14 29.75 -15.67
N SER A 687 13.21 28.57 -16.30
CA SER A 687 13.25 28.43 -17.76
C SER A 687 11.96 28.93 -18.39
N SER A 688 10.81 28.58 -17.82
CA SER A 688 9.49 29.03 -18.25
C SER A 688 9.30 30.55 -18.13
N LEU A 689 9.91 31.19 -17.11
CA LEU A 689 9.93 32.66 -16.99
C LEU A 689 10.75 33.32 -18.12
N PHE A 690 11.84 32.70 -18.60
CA PHE A 690 12.61 33.20 -19.75
C PHE A 690 12.02 32.78 -21.12
N ALA A 691 11.24 31.70 -21.19
CA ALA A 691 10.55 31.33 -22.42
C ALA A 691 9.34 32.23 -22.70
N ASN A 692 8.58 32.60 -21.65
CA ASN A 692 7.22 33.14 -21.80
C ASN A 692 7.03 34.63 -21.49
N LEU A 693 8.00 35.32 -20.88
CA LEU A 693 7.90 36.77 -20.60
C LEU A 693 8.60 37.56 -21.72
N ASP A 694 7.99 38.62 -22.26
CA ASP A 694 8.62 39.47 -23.28
C ASP A 694 9.89 40.16 -22.74
N SER A 695 10.97 40.29 -23.53
CA SER A 695 12.27 40.84 -23.07
C SER A 695 12.15 42.25 -22.48
N ASP A 696 11.41 43.16 -23.11
CA ASP A 696 11.18 44.52 -22.60
C ASP A 696 10.22 44.61 -21.39
N SER A 697 9.66 43.48 -20.93
CA SER A 697 8.60 43.49 -19.92
C SER A 697 9.13 43.76 -18.48
N PRO A 698 8.42 44.56 -17.65
CA PRO A 698 8.78 44.75 -16.25
C PRO A 698 8.83 43.44 -15.41
N PRO A 699 8.08 42.37 -15.71
CA PRO A 699 8.36 41.03 -15.20
C PRO A 699 9.74 40.48 -15.58
N ARG A 700 10.13 40.44 -16.87
CA ARG A 700 11.42 39.89 -17.32
C ARG A 700 12.62 40.63 -16.76
N ILE A 701 12.56 41.97 -16.73
CA ILE A 701 13.58 42.81 -16.11
C ILE A 701 13.75 42.49 -14.61
N ARG A 702 12.65 42.17 -13.90
CA ARG A 702 12.70 41.71 -12.50
C ARG A 702 13.33 40.32 -12.35
N VAL A 703 13.19 39.43 -13.33
CA VAL A 703 13.88 38.12 -13.35
C VAL A 703 15.38 38.31 -13.59
N LEU A 704 15.77 39.08 -14.61
CA LEU A 704 17.18 39.37 -14.93
C LEU A 704 17.92 40.00 -13.74
N ALA A 705 17.28 40.95 -13.05
CA ALA A 705 17.85 41.55 -11.83
C ALA A 705 18.19 40.53 -10.72
N LYS A 706 17.51 39.36 -10.66
CA LYS A 706 17.86 38.28 -9.72
C LYS A 706 19.20 37.62 -10.04
N PHE A 707 19.64 37.62 -11.29
CA PHE A 707 20.94 37.07 -11.69
C PHE A 707 22.09 38.06 -11.55
N VAL A 708 21.82 39.35 -11.68
CA VAL A 708 22.84 40.42 -11.51
C VAL A 708 23.08 40.76 -10.03
N GLU A 709 22.09 40.59 -9.14
CA GLU A 709 22.24 40.95 -7.72
C GLU A 709 23.32 40.10 -6.99
N ALA A 710 24.04 40.76 -6.07
CA ALA A 710 25.07 40.14 -5.22
C ALA A 710 26.19 39.44 -6.01
N GLU A 711 26.90 40.20 -6.83
CA GLU A 711 28.11 39.78 -7.58
C GLU A 711 27.89 38.50 -8.41
N TYR A 712 26.70 38.35 -8.98
CA TYR A 712 26.26 37.21 -9.79
C TYR A 712 26.22 35.85 -9.04
N GLU A 713 25.97 35.81 -7.72
CA GLU A 713 25.97 34.54 -6.93
C GLU A 713 25.01 33.45 -7.49
N LYS A 714 24.01 33.84 -8.31
CA LYS A 714 23.05 32.92 -8.96
C LYS A 714 23.69 32.24 -10.17
N ILE A 715 24.55 32.94 -10.90
CA ILE A 715 25.34 32.37 -12.00
C ILE A 715 26.40 31.43 -11.43
N ASP A 716 27.06 31.79 -10.32
CA ASP A 716 27.96 30.88 -9.60
C ASP A 716 27.26 29.58 -9.23
N ARG A 717 26.05 29.67 -8.63
CA ARG A 717 25.22 28.50 -8.28
C ARG A 717 24.75 27.71 -9.49
N LEU A 718 24.39 28.38 -10.59
CA LEU A 718 23.96 27.72 -11.83
C LEU A 718 25.10 26.90 -12.47
N VAL A 719 26.32 27.45 -12.46
CA VAL A 719 27.53 26.75 -12.94
C VAL A 719 27.97 25.63 -11.99
N GLU A 720 27.82 25.80 -10.68
CA GLU A 720 28.02 24.72 -9.68
C GLU A 720 27.07 23.54 -9.93
N LEU A 721 25.78 23.80 -10.17
CA LEU A 721 24.79 22.78 -10.51
C LEU A 721 25.09 22.11 -11.87
N ARG A 722 25.56 22.89 -12.86
CA ARG A 722 26.00 22.37 -14.17
C ARG A 722 27.07 21.30 -14.00
N GLU A 723 28.02 21.51 -13.09
CA GLU A 723 29.12 20.59 -12.82
C GLU A 723 28.67 19.35 -12.04
N GLN A 724 27.71 19.50 -11.13
CA GLN A 724 27.11 18.36 -10.44
C GLN A 724 26.36 17.45 -11.42
N ALA A 725 25.57 18.02 -12.34
CA ALA A 725 24.92 17.25 -13.41
C ALA A 725 25.96 16.62 -14.38
N GLU A 726 26.93 17.40 -14.88
CA GLU A 726 27.95 16.91 -15.82
C GLU A 726 28.87 15.85 -15.20
N SER A 727 29.15 15.91 -13.89
CA SER A 727 29.96 14.89 -13.19
C SER A 727 29.22 13.57 -12.97
N ARG A 728 27.92 13.60 -12.68
CA ARG A 728 27.06 12.40 -12.67
C ARG A 728 26.95 11.80 -14.06
N LEU A 729 26.58 12.61 -15.06
CA LEU A 729 26.44 12.17 -16.45
C LEU A 729 27.75 11.58 -17.00
N LYS A 730 28.93 12.07 -16.57
CA LYS A 730 30.24 11.48 -16.93
C LYS A 730 30.54 10.12 -16.30
N ILE A 731 29.82 9.69 -15.27
CA ILE A 731 29.90 8.34 -14.71
C ILE A 731 29.01 7.43 -15.56
N THR A 732 27.74 7.80 -15.72
CA THR A 732 26.77 7.10 -16.57
C THR A 732 27.26 6.93 -18.02
N ASP A 733 27.76 8.00 -18.65
CA ASP A 733 28.34 7.93 -20.00
C ASP A 733 29.53 6.96 -20.06
N ARG A 734 30.31 6.76 -18.98
CA ARG A 734 31.41 5.79 -18.97
C ARG A 734 30.91 4.36 -18.87
N GLU A 735 29.94 4.10 -18.00
CA GLU A 735 29.31 2.78 -17.82
C GLU A 735 28.67 2.33 -19.14
N ILE A 736 27.86 3.19 -19.76
CA ILE A 736 27.30 3.01 -21.10
C ILE A 736 28.38 2.78 -22.15
N ASN A 737 29.51 3.49 -22.10
CA ASN A 737 30.63 3.30 -23.04
C ASN A 737 31.53 2.08 -22.72
N VAL A 738 31.33 1.38 -21.61
CA VAL A 738 31.93 0.06 -21.34
C VAL A 738 30.98 -1.02 -21.84
N GLU A 739 29.72 -0.96 -21.41
CA GLU A 739 28.62 -1.84 -21.83
C GLU A 739 28.49 -1.89 -23.37
N LYS A 740 28.44 -0.74 -24.05
CA LYS A 740 28.43 -0.68 -25.53
C LYS A 740 29.65 -1.35 -26.18
N LYS A 741 30.81 -1.44 -25.52
CA LYS A 741 31.98 -2.16 -26.07
C LYS A 741 31.91 -3.65 -25.82
N GLU A 742 31.38 -4.05 -24.68
CA GLU A 742 31.20 -5.45 -24.30
C GLU A 742 30.15 -6.11 -25.21
N LEU A 743 29.00 -5.46 -25.41
CA LEU A 743 27.95 -5.87 -26.36
C LEU A 743 28.48 -5.94 -27.82
N LEU A 744 29.22 -4.93 -28.30
CA LEU A 744 29.87 -5.01 -29.62
C LEU A 744 30.90 -6.15 -29.72
N SER A 745 31.53 -6.54 -28.61
CA SER A 745 32.50 -7.65 -28.58
C SER A 745 31.84 -9.03 -28.50
N ALA A 746 30.64 -9.11 -27.93
CA ALA A 746 29.76 -10.28 -28.00
C ALA A 746 29.12 -10.45 -29.39
N GLY A 747 29.01 -9.35 -30.16
CA GLY A 747 28.41 -9.33 -31.50
C GLY A 747 26.93 -8.98 -31.51
N GLU A 748 26.45 -8.33 -30.44
CA GLU A 748 25.05 -7.92 -30.28
C GLU A 748 24.77 -6.58 -30.99
N ASP A 749 23.51 -6.40 -31.44
CA ASP A 749 23.09 -5.18 -32.12
C ASP A 749 22.62 -4.12 -31.13
N ILE A 750 23.30 -2.97 -31.15
CA ILE A 750 23.09 -1.84 -30.24
C ILE A 750 22.13 -0.81 -30.83
N ALA A 751 21.77 -0.90 -32.12
CA ALA A 751 20.85 0.04 -32.75
C ALA A 751 19.45 0.03 -32.10
N GLY A 752 18.99 -1.13 -31.61
CA GLY A 752 17.76 -1.26 -30.84
C GLY A 752 17.84 -0.77 -29.39
N MET A 753 19.00 -0.27 -28.95
CA MET A 753 19.27 0.07 -27.54
C MET A 753 19.46 1.57 -27.27
N GLU A 754 19.29 2.45 -28.26
CA GLU A 754 19.67 3.87 -28.13
C GLU A 754 18.80 4.66 -27.13
N ASP A 755 17.49 4.42 -27.11
CA ASP A 755 16.52 5.05 -26.20
C ASP A 755 16.79 4.76 -24.71
N LEU A 756 17.58 3.74 -24.44
CA LEU A 756 17.78 3.12 -23.12
C LEU A 756 19.01 3.71 -22.46
N PHE A 757 20.04 3.87 -23.29
CA PHE A 757 21.16 4.75 -22.99
C PHE A 757 20.69 6.20 -22.89
N LEU A 758 19.64 6.61 -23.60
CA LEU A 758 19.00 7.91 -23.37
C LEU A 758 18.30 7.96 -22.00
N LEU A 759 17.44 6.99 -21.67
CA LEU A 759 16.75 6.91 -20.36
C LEU A 759 17.74 6.99 -19.19
N ARG A 760 18.77 6.13 -19.17
CA ARG A 760 19.78 6.10 -18.11
C ARG A 760 20.60 7.40 -18.06
N ARG A 761 20.76 8.12 -19.17
CA ARG A 761 21.39 9.45 -19.18
C ARG A 761 20.45 10.53 -18.63
N LEU A 762 19.14 10.43 -18.81
CA LEU A 762 18.16 11.28 -18.13
C LEU A 762 18.26 11.08 -16.61
N ASP A 763 18.29 9.82 -16.13
CA ASP A 763 18.53 9.47 -14.73
C ASP A 763 19.88 10.02 -14.21
N GLY A 764 20.92 9.93 -15.05
CA GLY A 764 22.25 10.54 -14.81
C GLY A 764 22.24 12.08 -14.75
N GLY A 765 21.12 12.74 -15.02
CA GLY A 765 20.93 14.19 -14.94
C GLY A 765 21.09 14.95 -16.26
N LEU A 766 20.97 14.28 -17.42
CA LEU A 766 21.03 14.93 -18.74
C LEU A 766 20.00 16.04 -18.89
N PHE A 767 18.75 15.82 -18.46
CA PHE A 767 17.70 16.84 -18.52
C PHE A 767 18.09 18.07 -17.69
N THR A 768 18.55 17.88 -16.44
CA THR A 768 19.04 18.96 -15.58
C THR A 768 20.17 19.75 -16.24
N LEU A 769 21.12 19.07 -16.90
CA LEU A 769 22.22 19.72 -17.63
C LEU A 769 21.71 20.53 -18.82
N GLN A 770 20.76 19.99 -19.58
CA GLN A 770 20.12 20.69 -20.72
C GLN A 770 19.33 21.93 -20.27
N THR A 771 18.52 21.84 -19.21
CA THR A 771 17.79 23.00 -18.65
C THR A 771 18.75 24.08 -18.15
N ILE A 772 19.85 23.70 -17.50
CA ILE A 772 20.88 24.64 -17.04
C ILE A 772 21.56 25.35 -18.22
N ASP A 773 21.84 24.64 -19.31
CA ASP A 773 22.48 25.23 -20.49
C ASP A 773 21.54 26.09 -21.33
N VAL A 774 20.24 25.78 -21.36
CA VAL A 774 19.19 26.67 -21.88
C VAL A 774 19.14 27.96 -21.06
N LEU A 775 19.14 27.84 -19.72
CA LEU A 775 19.13 28.99 -18.82
C LEU A 775 20.40 29.86 -18.96
N LEU A 776 21.57 29.24 -19.04
CA LEU A 776 22.83 29.96 -19.28
C LEU A 776 22.79 30.70 -20.62
N ALA A 777 22.33 30.07 -21.70
CA ALA A 777 22.21 30.75 -23.00
C ALA A 777 21.25 31.95 -22.94
N TRP A 778 20.09 31.84 -22.27
CA TRP A 778 19.17 32.96 -22.06
C TRP A 778 19.83 34.14 -21.34
N VAL A 779 20.51 33.91 -20.20
CA VAL A 779 21.09 35.01 -19.41
C VAL A 779 22.36 35.60 -20.02
N ILE A 780 23.12 34.83 -20.81
CA ILE A 780 24.27 35.31 -21.59
C ILE A 780 23.81 36.17 -22.79
N MET A 781 22.60 35.92 -23.32
CA MET A 781 22.00 36.71 -24.41
C MET A 781 21.42 38.05 -23.94
N GLU A 782 20.95 38.12 -22.70
CA GLU A 782 20.28 39.31 -22.14
C GLU A 782 21.24 40.28 -21.40
N ASP A 783 22.42 39.84 -20.93
CA ASP A 783 23.37 40.69 -20.21
C ASP A 783 24.86 40.38 -20.46
N ASP A 784 25.60 41.38 -20.99
CA ASP A 784 27.05 41.31 -21.27
C ASP A 784 27.92 41.07 -20.02
N GLY A 785 27.46 41.48 -18.84
CA GLY A 785 28.14 41.27 -17.57
C GLY A 785 28.05 39.82 -17.11
N ILE A 786 26.87 39.21 -17.27
CA ILE A 786 26.66 37.77 -17.08
C ILE A 786 27.51 36.97 -18.08
N LYS A 787 27.57 37.36 -19.36
CA LYS A 787 28.46 36.72 -20.35
C LYS A 787 29.92 36.69 -19.85
N GLN A 788 30.47 37.85 -19.47
CA GLN A 788 31.85 37.96 -18.98
C GLN A 788 32.08 37.15 -17.69
N HIS A 789 31.09 37.07 -16.79
CA HIS A 789 31.19 36.27 -15.57
C HIS A 789 31.20 34.77 -15.88
N VAL A 790 30.34 34.29 -16.80
CA VAL A 790 30.34 32.88 -17.24
C VAL A 790 31.65 32.51 -17.92
N GLU A 791 32.16 33.34 -18.84
CA GLU A 791 33.47 33.13 -19.48
C GLU A 791 34.60 33.00 -18.45
N MET A 792 34.60 33.86 -17.43
CA MET A 792 35.57 33.87 -16.35
C MET A 792 35.46 32.62 -15.46
N LEU A 793 34.25 32.13 -15.15
CA LEU A 793 34.02 30.88 -14.44
C LEU A 793 34.45 29.64 -15.25
N PHE A 794 34.11 29.60 -16.54
CA PHE A 794 34.41 28.49 -17.45
C PHE A 794 35.92 28.43 -17.75
N GLY A 795 36.57 29.57 -17.99
CA GLY A 795 38.01 29.67 -18.25
C GLY A 795 38.88 29.18 -17.09
N ARG A 796 38.46 29.42 -15.83
CA ARG A 796 39.10 28.85 -14.62
C ARG A 796 39.11 27.31 -14.60
N ARG A 797 38.25 26.67 -15.41
CA ARG A 797 37.92 25.24 -15.37
C ARG A 797 38.18 24.53 -16.70
N GLY A 798 38.81 25.20 -17.66
CA GLY A 798 39.15 24.65 -18.97
C GLY A 798 37.97 24.47 -19.92
N LYS A 799 36.86 25.18 -19.70
CA LYS A 799 35.65 25.17 -20.54
C LYS A 799 35.49 26.47 -21.30
N THR A 800 34.56 26.47 -22.26
CA THR A 800 34.19 27.63 -23.10
C THR A 800 32.67 27.68 -23.32
N ILE A 801 32.14 28.77 -23.86
CA ILE A 801 30.73 28.88 -24.26
C ILE A 801 30.32 27.76 -25.25
N LYS A 802 31.26 27.18 -26.00
CA LYS A 802 31.02 26.05 -26.92
C LYS A 802 30.67 24.73 -26.20
N ASP A 803 30.96 24.61 -24.92
CA ASP A 803 30.50 23.47 -24.11
C ASP A 803 28.99 23.55 -23.80
N ILE A 804 28.40 24.76 -23.85
CA ILE A 804 26.94 25.00 -23.80
C ILE A 804 26.35 24.71 -25.20
N GLU A 805 26.95 25.26 -26.26
CA GLU A 805 26.57 25.01 -27.67
C GLU A 805 26.38 23.51 -27.94
N LYS A 806 27.34 22.69 -27.52
CA LYS A 806 27.32 21.24 -27.72
C LYS A 806 26.16 20.54 -27.01
N VAL A 807 25.80 20.96 -25.79
CA VAL A 807 24.67 20.39 -25.03
C VAL A 807 23.35 20.82 -25.66
N LEU A 808 23.23 22.08 -26.10
CA LEU A 808 22.03 22.59 -26.75
C LEU A 808 21.78 21.93 -28.11
N ARG A 809 22.82 21.70 -28.94
CA ARG A 809 22.69 20.92 -30.18
C ARG A 809 22.18 19.50 -29.88
N GLY A 810 22.83 18.79 -28.95
CA GLY A 810 22.38 17.45 -28.54
C GLY A 810 20.99 17.42 -27.89
N TYR A 811 20.44 18.55 -27.45
CA TYR A 811 19.04 18.65 -27.05
C TYR A 811 18.11 18.85 -28.26
N LEU A 812 18.48 19.75 -29.18
CA LEU A 812 17.73 19.99 -30.42
C LEU A 812 17.68 18.75 -31.32
N ASP A 813 18.75 17.95 -31.36
CA ASP A 813 18.81 16.69 -32.09
C ASP A 813 17.82 15.66 -31.49
N ASN A 814 17.79 15.54 -30.16
CA ASN A 814 16.91 14.62 -29.41
C ASN A 814 15.41 14.95 -29.50
N ILE A 815 15.03 16.21 -29.80
CA ILE A 815 13.61 16.63 -29.89
C ILE A 815 12.95 16.13 -31.19
N GLY A 816 13.74 15.67 -32.18
CA GLY A 816 13.22 15.18 -33.46
C GLY A 816 12.66 16.28 -34.37
N GLU A 817 12.39 15.94 -35.63
CA GLU A 817 11.64 16.82 -36.53
C GLU A 817 10.13 16.69 -36.24
N VAL A 818 9.44 17.82 -36.12
CA VAL A 818 8.00 17.90 -35.88
C VAL A 818 7.32 18.15 -37.23
N ASP A 819 6.32 17.35 -37.58
CA ASP A 819 5.53 17.57 -38.79
C ASP A 819 4.79 18.91 -38.70
N ALA A 820 5.05 19.81 -39.65
CA ALA A 820 4.50 21.18 -39.65
C ALA A 820 2.99 21.25 -39.96
N GLU A 821 2.34 20.10 -40.17
CA GLU A 821 0.89 19.93 -40.33
C GLU A 821 0.21 19.38 -39.05
N ASP A 822 0.98 19.07 -38.00
CA ASP A 822 0.46 18.64 -36.69
C ASP A 822 0.11 19.85 -35.80
N GLU A 823 -1.19 20.11 -35.66
CA GLU A 823 -1.74 21.18 -34.81
C GLU A 823 -1.99 20.73 -33.34
N THR A 824 -1.47 19.58 -32.89
CA THR A 824 -1.62 19.18 -31.48
C THR A 824 -0.86 20.12 -30.53
N PRO A 825 -1.32 20.30 -29.28
CA PRO A 825 -0.63 21.13 -28.29
C PRO A 825 0.83 20.69 -28.03
N GLU A 826 1.09 19.39 -28.13
CA GLU A 826 2.40 18.77 -27.94
C GLU A 826 3.35 19.08 -29.12
N ALA A 827 2.87 18.92 -30.36
CA ALA A 827 3.61 19.33 -31.56
C ALA A 827 3.89 20.84 -31.56
N MET A 828 2.91 21.68 -31.22
CA MET A 828 3.10 23.13 -31.10
C MET A 828 4.12 23.51 -30.01
N ALA A 829 4.09 22.86 -28.85
CA ALA A 829 5.07 23.07 -27.79
C ALA A 829 6.49 22.66 -28.21
N SER A 830 6.63 21.51 -28.87
CA SER A 830 7.90 21.03 -29.42
C SER A 830 8.44 21.96 -30.51
N ALA A 831 7.61 22.41 -31.45
CA ALA A 831 8.00 23.36 -32.50
C ALA A 831 8.44 24.72 -31.94
N ALA A 832 7.75 25.23 -30.90
CA ALA A 832 8.17 26.42 -30.18
C ALA A 832 9.52 26.21 -29.48
N GLN A 833 9.74 25.05 -28.85
CA GLN A 833 10.99 24.72 -28.18
C GLN A 833 12.17 24.57 -29.16
N ARG A 834 11.97 23.92 -30.33
CA ARG A 834 12.96 23.87 -31.42
C ARG A 834 13.34 25.26 -31.90
N THR A 835 12.36 26.17 -32.00
CA THR A 835 12.57 27.56 -32.42
C THR A 835 13.40 28.34 -31.40
N ILE A 836 13.08 28.21 -30.10
CA ILE A 836 13.85 28.81 -29.01
C ILE A 836 15.29 28.29 -29.00
N LEU A 837 15.48 26.96 -29.06
CA LEU A 837 16.80 26.33 -29.06
C LEU A 837 17.63 26.76 -30.27
N GLY A 838 17.04 26.81 -31.47
CA GLY A 838 17.74 27.30 -32.68
C GLY A 838 18.22 28.74 -32.54
N GLY A 839 17.41 29.62 -31.95
CA GLY A 839 17.78 31.01 -31.66
C GLY A 839 18.93 31.12 -30.64
N LEU A 840 18.83 30.39 -29.53
CA LEU A 840 19.86 30.35 -28.49
C LEU A 840 21.18 29.77 -29.01
N ILE A 841 21.13 28.68 -29.77
CA ILE A 841 22.32 28.07 -30.41
C ILE A 841 22.97 29.08 -31.37
N GLY A 842 22.19 29.74 -32.24
CA GLY A 842 22.72 30.72 -33.19
C GLY A 842 23.37 31.94 -32.52
N PHE A 843 22.90 32.36 -31.35
CA PHE A 843 23.56 33.39 -30.54
C PHE A 843 24.83 32.87 -29.86
N VAL A 844 24.78 31.68 -29.26
CA VAL A 844 25.90 31.01 -28.57
C VAL A 844 27.04 30.65 -29.54
N GLU A 845 26.74 30.32 -30.80
CA GLU A 845 27.71 30.14 -31.89
C GLU A 845 28.50 31.43 -32.21
N GLY A 846 27.85 32.58 -32.09
CA GLY A 846 28.41 33.90 -32.39
C GLY A 846 29.19 34.55 -31.24
N CYS A 847 29.32 33.85 -30.10
CA CYS A 847 29.88 34.38 -28.86
C CYS A 847 31.39 34.21 -28.69
#